data_AF-A0A972A9C0-F1
#
_entry.id   AF-A0A972A9C0-F1
#
_cell.length_a   1.000
_cell.length_b   1.000
_cell.length_c   1.000
_cell.angle_alpha   90.00
_cell.angle_beta   90.00
_cell.angle_gamma   90.00
#
_symmetry.space_group_name_H-M   'P 1'
#
loop_
_entity.id
_entity.type
_entity.pdbx_description
1 polymer ?
#
loop_
_entity_poly.entity_id
_entity_poly.type
_entity_poly.pdbx_seq_one_letter_code
_entity_poly.pdbx_strand_id
1 'polypeptide(L)'
;VLSRKEALVFDVVHYESTADDGYSLSDNNIYSLLEDHLGRIWVGTYGGGLNLMQGSKFLHGGNELAAYPRKEGQRVRHIAEDEQGRLWIGTTEGLIISEGGLSQPLEFSFINNENGRCQGLLSNDVFWILCDAKHQVWLATLGGGLSKLVNEAGGSEPLKFTTFTKGDGLSSDMVFTIVDDGNGRLWLSSENGISSYDTENRTFRNYNRYDGIVKPGFSEGAVAQSPGGWITFGAINGLYSFRPSGFNMEGERVDLVLTGFRLFGNKILPAGSSVLQRSISETTALKLRHHQNVFSLSWAAMDFGLQDKVQYMCQLEGYDADWRNVGLLNRIDYTRVPPGKYHFRVRVNNPEMRALSANRTLFIEILPPPWKTWWACLSYFILALVLLELTRRIVTTIIHLRNKVQIEKELTDVKLNFFTSVSHELRTPLTLILGPAKELRETEKLTEKGMVYVRLIEQNGARLLRLVNQLLDFRKVQKEKMDLQLTGVDLVPLIKGVCQSFEDLAQRRQIHFQVIGATAVIYAVVDVPKMESVLYNLLSNSFKFTPSGGKVEVFLANNQTDQEVVIEVRDNGPGISKAQEQHLFEVFASHYDNNASSQAGTGIGLALSRELVLLQGGELTYQPTHGGGATFSIRLKGHVEIRGSEAGFDIDEPGTLSAISLAGLEGKNAVSRDLPGILVVEDNDDLRTFLRLQLQDYFSVTEAENGLQGWEMAQDIAPDIVLSDIMMPEMDGIELLDRLKNHFDTSHIPVVLLTAKSSVESLIEGLKYGADAYITKPFNNEQLRCQLSNLLHQRRLLREKFAGPKGRQKDETFDQLTEKDARFLDRVRDIIEAHLTNSDFRMEILYSALGMGRSKFFDKLKGLTGLSPIDYVKTYRLNKARALLESGQYNVSETSFLSGFPTQAILANALRKSMALILRRFPNLTFRICK
;
A
#
# COMPACT_ATOMS: atom_id res chain seq x y z
N VAL A 1 94.02 5.47 -41.17
CA VAL A 1 94.25 6.71 -41.96
C VAL A 1 94.85 6.35 -43.32
N LEU A 2 94.42 6.99 -44.39
CA LEU A 2 94.97 6.82 -45.74
C LEU A 2 95.86 8.01 -46.08
N SER A 3 97.16 7.80 -46.25
CA SER A 3 98.06 8.85 -46.77
C SER A 3 98.35 8.57 -48.25
N ARG A 4 98.15 9.58 -49.10
CA ARG A 4 98.35 9.45 -50.54
C ARG A 4 99.83 9.56 -50.88
N LYS A 5 100.39 8.52 -51.50
CA LYS A 5 101.80 8.46 -51.91
C LYS A 5 102.00 8.98 -53.34
N GLU A 6 101.10 8.59 -54.25
CA GLU A 6 101.01 9.00 -55.66
C GLU A 6 99.53 9.01 -56.13
N ALA A 7 99.24 9.17 -57.42
CA ALA A 7 97.88 8.98 -57.92
C ALA A 7 97.41 7.53 -57.69
N LEU A 8 96.37 7.37 -56.85
CA LEU A 8 95.68 6.10 -56.54
C LEU A 8 96.46 5.08 -55.69
N VAL A 9 97.64 5.42 -55.15
CA VAL A 9 98.36 4.59 -54.17
C VAL A 9 98.25 5.22 -52.78
N PHE A 10 97.71 4.47 -51.83
CA PHE A 10 97.50 4.89 -50.45
C PHE A 10 98.28 3.99 -49.50
N ASP A 11 99.00 4.58 -48.55
CA ASP A 11 99.50 3.85 -47.39
C ASP A 11 98.38 3.81 -46.33
N VAL A 12 98.07 2.61 -45.84
CA VAL A 12 97.04 2.40 -44.80
C VAL A 12 97.75 2.22 -43.46
N VAL A 13 97.47 3.10 -42.51
CA VAL A 13 97.93 2.97 -41.13
C VAL A 13 96.75 2.67 -40.23
N HIS A 14 96.85 1.60 -39.44
CA HIS A 14 95.89 1.23 -38.41
C HIS A 14 96.38 1.75 -37.06
N TYR A 15 95.53 2.50 -36.36
CA TYR A 15 95.79 2.99 -35.02
C TYR A 15 94.84 2.27 -34.06
N GLU A 16 95.38 1.66 -33.02
CA GLU A 16 94.63 0.95 -31.98
C GLU A 16 94.98 1.52 -30.61
N SER A 17 94.06 1.36 -29.66
CA SER A 17 94.28 1.66 -28.25
C SER A 17 95.21 0.62 -27.62
N THR A 18 96.29 1.08 -27.01
CA THR A 18 97.28 0.22 -26.36
C THR A 18 97.58 0.70 -24.94
N ALA A 19 97.46 -0.18 -23.95
CA ALA A 19 97.61 0.18 -22.54
C ALA A 19 98.99 0.73 -22.17
N ASP A 20 100.03 0.35 -22.92
CA ASP A 20 101.43 0.74 -22.67
C ASP A 20 101.84 2.07 -23.33
N ASP A 21 101.03 2.63 -24.23
CA ASP A 21 101.28 3.92 -24.89
C ASP A 21 100.19 4.94 -24.55
N GLY A 22 100.53 5.89 -23.67
CA GLY A 22 99.64 6.98 -23.26
C GLY A 22 99.33 8.03 -24.34
N TYR A 23 99.88 7.90 -25.55
CA TYR A 23 99.54 8.71 -26.72
C TYR A 23 98.87 7.89 -27.84
N SER A 24 98.49 6.64 -27.57
CA SER A 24 97.65 5.83 -28.45
C SER A 24 96.19 6.29 -28.40
N LEU A 25 95.34 5.73 -29.26
CA LEU A 25 93.91 6.03 -29.27
C LEU A 25 93.27 5.66 -27.93
N SER A 26 92.34 6.46 -27.41
CA SER A 26 91.77 6.19 -26.09
C SER A 26 90.80 5.00 -26.02
N ASP A 27 90.17 4.62 -27.14
CA ASP A 27 89.31 3.44 -27.28
C ASP A 27 89.12 3.07 -28.76
N ASN A 28 88.92 1.79 -29.07
CA ASN A 28 88.80 1.29 -30.45
C ASN A 28 87.41 1.47 -31.09
N ASN A 29 86.38 1.82 -30.31
CA ASN A 29 85.01 2.02 -30.78
C ASN A 29 84.82 3.45 -31.30
N ILE A 30 85.28 3.71 -32.52
CA ILE A 30 85.15 5.03 -33.17
C ILE A 30 83.71 5.23 -33.67
N TYR A 31 83.05 6.30 -33.23
CA TYR A 31 81.68 6.64 -33.60
C TYR A 31 81.60 7.89 -34.48
N SER A 32 82.54 8.83 -34.33
CA SER A 32 82.52 10.09 -35.07
C SER A 32 83.93 10.54 -35.42
N LEU A 33 84.06 11.11 -36.62
CA LEU A 33 85.27 11.75 -37.11
C LEU A 33 84.90 13.15 -37.61
N LEU A 34 85.65 14.15 -37.18
CA LEU A 34 85.49 15.53 -37.64
C LEU A 34 86.87 16.08 -38.01
N GLU A 35 87.00 16.56 -39.23
CA GLU A 35 88.11 17.46 -39.60
C GLU A 35 87.64 18.88 -39.33
N ASP A 36 88.32 19.57 -38.43
CA ASP A 36 87.98 20.95 -38.10
C ASP A 36 88.51 21.96 -39.13
N HIS A 37 88.10 23.22 -39.03
CA HIS A 37 88.55 24.26 -39.98
C HIS A 37 90.06 24.52 -39.98
N LEU A 38 90.81 24.04 -38.97
CA LEU A 38 92.28 24.12 -38.90
C LEU A 38 92.96 22.89 -39.52
N GLY A 39 92.20 21.96 -40.09
CA GLY A 39 92.69 20.72 -40.69
C GLY A 39 93.12 19.68 -39.66
N ARG A 40 92.65 19.77 -38.42
CA ARG A 40 92.94 18.79 -37.37
C ARG A 40 91.82 17.76 -37.31
N ILE A 41 92.19 16.51 -37.06
CA ILE A 41 91.23 15.40 -37.02
C ILE A 41 90.88 15.09 -35.57
N TRP A 42 89.60 15.24 -35.26
CA TRP A 42 88.98 14.84 -34.01
C TRP A 42 88.33 13.46 -34.16
N VAL A 43 88.57 12.60 -33.17
CA VAL A 43 88.07 11.22 -33.13
C VAL A 43 87.24 11.04 -31.87
N GLY A 44 85.93 10.88 -32.05
CA GLY A 44 84.97 10.58 -30.99
C GLY A 44 84.86 9.08 -30.80
N THR A 45 85.12 8.62 -29.58
CA THR A 45 85.08 7.19 -29.23
C THR A 45 83.99 6.90 -28.20
N TYR A 46 83.42 5.69 -28.27
CA TYR A 46 82.37 5.21 -27.37
C TYR A 46 82.96 4.40 -26.20
N GLY A 47 83.73 5.08 -25.34
CA GLY A 47 84.39 4.48 -24.19
C GLY A 47 85.62 5.26 -23.73
N GLY A 48 86.31 5.91 -24.66
CA GLY A 48 87.53 6.68 -24.43
C GLY A 48 87.38 8.20 -24.54
N GLY A 49 86.20 8.69 -24.93
CA GLY A 49 85.90 10.10 -25.13
C GLY A 49 86.50 10.69 -26.41
N LEU A 50 86.85 11.98 -26.35
CA LEU A 50 87.39 12.76 -27.46
C LEU A 50 88.91 12.58 -27.59
N ASN A 51 89.38 12.40 -28.83
CA ASN A 51 90.79 12.39 -29.18
C ASN A 51 91.08 13.43 -30.27
N LEU A 52 92.23 14.09 -30.19
CA LEU A 52 92.78 14.95 -31.22
C LEU A 52 94.01 14.27 -31.84
N MET A 53 93.98 14.03 -33.13
CA MET A 53 95.10 13.44 -33.85
C MET A 53 96.16 14.51 -34.16
N GLN A 54 97.40 14.29 -33.70
CA GLN A 54 98.57 15.10 -34.01
C GLN A 54 99.69 14.22 -34.56
N GLY A 55 99.83 14.18 -35.89
CA GLY A 55 100.75 13.26 -36.54
C GLY A 55 100.35 11.81 -36.29
N SER A 56 101.20 11.04 -35.60
CA SER A 56 100.94 9.65 -35.20
C SER A 56 100.49 9.50 -33.74
N LYS A 57 100.24 10.59 -33.02
CA LYS A 57 99.85 10.61 -31.60
C LYS A 57 98.41 11.09 -31.44
N PHE A 58 97.75 10.67 -30.37
CA PHE A 58 96.41 11.09 -29.99
C PHE A 58 96.41 11.78 -28.64
N LEU A 59 95.92 13.02 -28.60
CA LEU A 59 95.70 13.76 -27.37
C LEU A 59 94.27 13.52 -26.90
N HIS A 60 94.06 13.13 -25.65
CA HIS A 60 92.77 12.81 -25.06
C HIS A 60 92.76 13.18 -23.56
N GLY A 61 91.60 13.05 -22.90
CA GLY A 61 91.43 13.45 -21.49
C GLY A 61 92.28 12.69 -20.45
N GLY A 62 93.11 11.75 -20.89
CA GLY A 62 94.08 11.02 -20.06
C GLY A 62 95.51 11.54 -20.19
N ASN A 63 95.79 12.45 -21.12
CA ASN A 63 97.09 13.05 -21.36
C ASN A 63 97.00 14.59 -21.45
N GLU A 64 97.22 15.19 -22.60
CA GLU A 64 97.33 16.64 -22.82
C GLU A 64 95.98 17.38 -22.98
N LEU A 65 94.84 16.67 -23.15
CA LEU A 65 93.50 17.29 -23.10
C LEU A 65 92.88 17.22 -21.69
N ALA A 66 93.65 17.57 -20.66
CA ALA A 66 93.23 17.42 -19.25
C ALA A 66 91.95 18.18 -18.87
N ALA A 67 91.60 19.26 -19.59
CA ALA A 67 90.37 20.01 -19.38
C ALA A 67 89.11 19.29 -19.89
N TYR A 68 89.26 18.21 -20.66
CA TYR A 68 88.13 17.42 -21.15
C TYR A 68 87.44 16.68 -19.98
N PRO A 69 86.10 16.79 -19.82
CA PRO A 69 85.36 16.16 -18.74
C PRO A 69 85.25 14.65 -18.98
N ARG A 70 86.32 13.92 -18.68
CA ARG A 70 86.46 12.49 -19.04
C ARG A 70 85.40 11.61 -18.40
N LYS A 71 84.82 11.94 -17.24
CA LYS A 71 83.83 11.05 -16.59
C LYS A 71 82.49 11.12 -17.31
N GLU A 72 82.08 12.33 -17.65
CA GLU A 72 80.79 12.66 -18.27
C GLU A 72 80.85 12.46 -19.80
N GLY A 73 82.03 12.60 -20.39
CA GLY A 73 82.27 12.52 -21.84
C GLY A 73 82.88 11.22 -22.36
N GLN A 74 82.71 10.07 -21.69
CA GLN A 74 83.35 8.83 -22.17
C GLN A 74 82.75 8.30 -23.47
N ARG A 75 81.44 8.49 -23.65
CA ARG A 75 80.68 7.93 -24.75
C ARG A 75 80.29 9.03 -25.73
N VAL A 76 81.21 9.37 -26.61
CA VAL A 76 80.96 10.37 -27.67
C VAL A 76 80.17 9.70 -28.80
N ARG A 77 79.04 10.30 -29.18
CA ARG A 77 78.17 9.86 -30.27
C ARG A 77 78.48 10.62 -31.56
N HIS A 78 78.59 11.94 -31.48
CA HIS A 78 78.79 12.81 -32.64
C HIS A 78 79.60 14.06 -32.28
N ILE A 79 80.42 14.54 -33.21
CA ILE A 79 81.18 15.78 -33.09
C ILE A 79 80.79 16.68 -34.27
N ALA A 80 80.41 17.92 -33.98
CA ALA A 80 80.16 18.95 -34.96
C ALA A 80 80.95 20.21 -34.62
N GLU A 81 81.27 21.00 -35.63
CA GLU A 81 81.83 22.34 -35.47
C GLU A 81 80.80 23.37 -35.89
N ASP A 82 80.64 24.44 -35.11
CA ASP A 82 79.84 25.59 -35.51
C ASP A 82 80.66 26.67 -36.22
N GLU A 83 79.99 27.68 -36.76
CA GLU A 83 80.64 28.76 -37.51
C GLU A 83 81.62 29.59 -36.66
N GLN A 84 81.43 29.63 -35.34
CA GLN A 84 82.35 30.31 -34.41
C GLN A 84 83.59 29.45 -34.08
N GLY A 85 83.72 28.27 -34.69
CA GLY A 85 84.82 27.36 -34.46
C GLY A 85 84.72 26.65 -33.10
N ARG A 86 83.53 26.53 -32.52
CA ARG A 86 83.32 25.77 -31.29
C ARG A 86 82.98 24.33 -31.65
N LEU A 87 83.61 23.39 -30.95
CA LEU A 87 83.27 21.99 -31.01
C LEU A 87 82.06 21.70 -30.15
N TRP A 88 81.06 21.10 -30.77
CA TRP A 88 79.89 20.52 -30.14
C TRP A 88 80.04 19.01 -30.12
N ILE A 89 80.13 18.44 -28.93
CA ILE A 89 80.36 17.01 -28.73
C ILE A 89 79.11 16.45 -28.06
N GLY A 90 78.34 15.66 -28.81
CA GLY A 90 77.19 14.93 -28.31
C GLY A 90 77.64 13.64 -27.61
N THR A 91 77.17 13.43 -26.39
CA THR A 91 77.45 12.23 -25.59
C THR A 91 76.16 11.58 -25.10
N THR A 92 76.27 10.41 -24.45
CA THR A 92 75.12 9.78 -23.80
C THR A 92 74.62 10.53 -22.57
N GLU A 93 75.45 11.38 -21.98
CA GLU A 93 75.17 12.08 -20.72
C GLU A 93 74.85 13.57 -20.90
N GLY A 94 75.03 14.10 -22.11
CA GLY A 94 74.74 15.50 -22.44
C GLY A 94 75.60 16.02 -23.59
N LEU A 95 75.84 17.33 -23.55
CA LEU A 95 76.68 18.05 -24.51
C LEU A 95 77.99 18.46 -23.83
N ILE A 96 79.07 18.43 -24.60
CA ILE A 96 80.33 19.09 -24.25
C ILE A 96 80.63 20.13 -25.31
N ILE A 97 80.90 21.37 -24.90
CA ILE A 97 81.22 22.47 -25.80
C ILE A 97 82.63 22.98 -25.52
N SER A 98 83.42 23.27 -26.55
CA SER A 98 84.70 23.96 -26.37
C SER A 98 84.52 25.47 -26.23
N GLU A 99 85.06 26.07 -25.17
CA GLU A 99 85.04 27.52 -24.92
C GLU A 99 86.12 28.24 -25.76
N GLY A 100 85.80 29.40 -26.34
CA GLY A 100 86.81 30.29 -26.97
C GLY A 100 87.33 29.90 -28.36
N GLY A 101 86.66 28.97 -29.06
CA GLY A 101 87.10 28.45 -30.34
C GLY A 101 88.29 27.51 -30.22
N LEU A 102 88.85 27.07 -31.35
CA LEU A 102 89.90 26.05 -31.41
C LEU A 102 91.31 26.47 -30.93
N SER A 103 91.41 27.63 -30.27
CA SER A 103 92.65 28.23 -29.75
C SER A 103 93.08 27.56 -28.44
N GLN A 104 94.39 27.41 -28.20
CA GLN A 104 94.89 26.82 -26.95
C GLN A 104 95.07 27.86 -25.84
N PRO A 105 94.76 27.53 -24.56
CA PRO A 105 94.29 26.22 -24.08
C PRO A 105 92.81 25.95 -24.42
N LEU A 106 92.50 24.71 -24.83
CA LEU A 106 91.14 24.25 -25.07
C LEU A 106 90.44 23.99 -23.73
N GLU A 107 89.45 24.81 -23.41
CA GLU A 107 88.56 24.58 -22.26
C GLU A 107 87.24 23.96 -22.72
N PHE A 108 86.63 23.14 -21.86
CA PHE A 108 85.38 22.44 -22.17
C PHE A 108 84.34 22.69 -21.08
N SER A 109 83.09 22.89 -21.50
CA SER A 109 81.93 22.96 -20.63
C SER A 109 81.03 21.75 -20.86
N PHE A 110 80.77 20.99 -19.79
CA PHE A 110 79.77 19.93 -19.79
C PHE A 110 78.39 20.49 -19.46
N ILE A 111 77.41 20.15 -20.28
CA ILE A 111 76.06 20.72 -20.25
C ILE A 111 75.06 19.56 -20.33
N ASN A 112 74.25 19.42 -19.28
CA ASN A 112 73.14 18.48 -19.27
C ASN A 112 71.95 19.08 -18.49
N ASN A 113 70.82 18.38 -18.49
CA ASN A 113 69.66 18.86 -17.75
C ASN A 113 69.86 18.86 -16.22
N GLU A 114 70.65 17.93 -15.69
CA GLU A 114 70.81 17.73 -14.24
C GLU A 114 71.70 18.79 -13.58
N ASN A 115 72.68 19.31 -14.30
CA ASN A 115 73.59 20.36 -13.81
C ASN A 115 72.99 21.77 -13.96
N GLY A 116 71.76 21.89 -14.45
CA GLY A 116 71.04 23.15 -14.60
C GLY A 116 71.60 24.09 -15.68
N ARG A 117 72.60 23.65 -16.46
CA ARG A 117 73.20 24.43 -17.57
C ARG A 117 72.45 24.23 -18.89
N CYS A 118 71.42 23.39 -18.91
CA CYS A 118 70.54 23.17 -20.04
C CYS A 118 69.07 23.32 -19.63
N GLN A 119 68.27 23.97 -20.47
CA GLN A 119 66.82 24.12 -20.30
C GLN A 119 66.12 23.76 -21.60
N GLY A 120 65.05 22.97 -21.53
CA GLY A 120 64.19 22.65 -22.67
C GLY A 120 64.68 21.49 -23.55
N LEU A 121 65.89 20.96 -23.33
CA LEU A 121 66.31 19.67 -23.90
C LEU A 121 65.58 18.55 -23.14
N LEU A 122 64.96 17.61 -23.83
CA LEU A 122 64.15 16.56 -23.17
C LEU A 122 64.91 15.26 -22.89
N SER A 123 66.07 15.07 -23.54
CA SER A 123 66.93 13.90 -23.35
C SER A 123 68.40 14.29 -23.45
N ASN A 124 69.23 13.71 -22.58
CA ASN A 124 70.67 13.97 -22.52
C ASN A 124 71.47 13.13 -23.53
N ASP A 125 70.92 12.05 -24.09
CA ASP A 125 71.62 11.21 -25.07
C ASP A 125 71.47 11.82 -26.47
N VAL A 126 72.52 12.51 -26.91
CA VAL A 126 72.55 13.29 -28.15
C VAL A 126 73.19 12.46 -29.27
N PHE A 127 72.37 12.01 -30.22
CA PHE A 127 72.82 11.17 -31.34
C PHE A 127 73.47 11.94 -32.47
N TRP A 128 72.95 13.13 -32.77
CA TRP A 128 73.41 13.90 -33.92
C TRP A 128 73.32 15.40 -33.64
N ILE A 129 74.29 16.14 -34.17
CA ILE A 129 74.35 17.59 -34.06
C ILE A 129 74.48 18.14 -35.48
N LEU A 130 73.56 19.02 -35.85
CA LEU A 130 73.58 19.71 -37.13
C LEU A 130 73.69 21.22 -36.89
N CYS A 131 74.74 21.81 -37.44
CA CYS A 131 74.83 23.26 -37.64
C CYS A 131 74.28 23.55 -39.03
N ASP A 132 73.10 24.15 -39.12
CA ASP A 132 72.44 24.40 -40.40
C ASP A 132 73.06 25.57 -41.17
N ALA A 133 72.63 25.76 -42.44
CA ALA A 133 73.14 26.85 -43.27
C ALA A 133 72.77 28.26 -42.78
N LYS A 134 71.87 28.39 -41.80
CA LYS A 134 71.47 29.64 -41.13
C LYS A 134 72.17 29.80 -39.77
N HIS A 135 73.23 29.03 -39.52
CA HIS A 135 74.04 29.04 -38.29
C HIS A 135 73.25 28.67 -37.03
N GLN A 136 72.21 27.86 -37.17
CA GLN A 136 71.41 27.35 -36.07
C GLN A 136 71.88 25.95 -35.69
N VAL A 137 71.93 25.68 -34.38
CA VAL A 137 72.32 24.37 -33.86
C VAL A 137 71.06 23.54 -33.58
N TRP A 138 71.04 22.35 -34.15
CA TRP A 138 69.97 21.37 -34.01
C TRP A 138 70.52 20.07 -33.45
N LEU A 139 69.77 19.47 -32.54
CA LEU A 139 70.13 18.23 -31.86
C LEU A 139 69.08 17.15 -32.13
N ALA A 140 69.55 15.97 -32.50
CA ALA A 140 68.75 14.75 -32.47
C ALA A 140 69.04 14.02 -31.16
N THR A 141 67.98 13.65 -30.44
CA THR A 141 68.13 13.00 -29.13
C THR A 141 67.39 11.67 -29.08
N LEU A 142 67.87 10.77 -28.21
CA LEU A 142 67.17 9.53 -27.91
C LEU A 142 65.92 9.82 -27.08
N GLY A 143 64.75 9.75 -27.72
CA GLY A 143 63.45 9.89 -27.04
C GLY A 143 63.08 11.32 -26.61
N GLY A 144 63.93 12.31 -26.89
CA GLY A 144 63.66 13.72 -26.65
C GLY A 144 63.23 14.49 -27.91
N GLY A 145 63.24 13.87 -29.10
CA GLY A 145 62.87 14.50 -30.35
C GLY A 145 63.96 15.37 -30.97
N LEU A 146 63.52 16.38 -31.73
CA LEU A 146 64.37 17.38 -32.39
C LEU A 146 64.47 18.63 -31.51
N SER A 147 65.66 19.02 -31.09
CA SER A 147 65.86 20.21 -30.25
C SER A 147 66.62 21.30 -31.00
N LYS A 148 66.09 22.52 -31.00
CA LYS A 148 66.71 23.71 -31.59
C LYS A 148 67.29 24.60 -30.51
N LEU A 149 68.54 25.01 -30.63
CA LEU A 149 69.13 26.03 -29.76
C LEU A 149 68.48 27.40 -29.99
N VAL A 150 68.12 28.09 -28.90
CA VAL A 150 67.40 29.38 -28.92
C VAL A 150 68.32 30.57 -28.62
N ASN A 151 69.30 30.38 -27.74
CA ASN A 151 70.28 31.40 -27.35
C ASN A 151 71.69 31.05 -27.85
N GLU A 152 72.57 32.04 -27.93
CA GLU A 152 73.97 31.81 -28.29
C GLU A 152 74.67 30.96 -27.23
N ALA A 153 75.56 30.06 -27.67
CA ALA A 153 76.42 29.32 -26.75
C ALA A 153 77.59 30.17 -26.25
N GLY A 154 78.19 29.83 -25.09
CA GLY A 154 79.41 30.48 -24.58
C GLY A 154 79.22 31.65 -23.60
N GLY A 155 78.09 31.72 -22.89
CA GLY A 155 77.85 32.65 -21.78
C GLY A 155 77.60 31.94 -20.45
N SER A 156 77.55 32.68 -19.35
CA SER A 156 77.23 32.14 -18.01
C SER A 156 75.77 31.67 -17.87
N GLU A 157 74.93 31.95 -18.86
CA GLU A 157 73.52 31.53 -18.89
C GLU A 157 73.38 30.08 -19.37
N PRO A 158 72.37 29.34 -18.87
CA PRO A 158 72.08 28.00 -19.37
C PRO A 158 71.64 28.03 -20.83
N LEU A 159 72.03 27.02 -21.60
CA LEU A 159 71.57 26.83 -22.97
C LEU A 159 70.08 26.50 -22.97
N LYS A 160 69.33 27.16 -23.85
CA LYS A 160 67.88 27.02 -23.99
C LYS A 160 67.55 26.36 -25.31
N PHE A 161 66.79 25.28 -25.26
CA PHE A 161 66.33 24.55 -26.42
C PHE A 161 64.82 24.63 -26.57
N THR A 162 64.35 24.79 -27.81
CA THR A 162 62.97 24.52 -28.20
C THR A 162 62.92 23.13 -28.79
N THR A 163 62.15 22.23 -28.16
CA THR A 163 62.11 20.82 -28.54
C THR A 163 60.79 20.47 -29.19
N PHE A 164 60.87 19.72 -30.29
CA PHE A 164 59.76 19.25 -31.09
C PHE A 164 59.65 17.74 -30.96
N THR A 165 58.47 17.30 -30.55
CA THR A 165 58.14 15.90 -30.27
C THR A 165 57.05 15.41 -31.21
N LYS A 166 56.62 14.16 -31.02
CA LYS A 166 55.46 13.57 -31.68
C LYS A 166 54.18 14.37 -31.44
N GLY A 167 54.07 15.04 -30.29
CA GLY A 167 52.95 15.95 -29.99
C GLY A 167 52.90 17.16 -30.92
N ASP A 168 54.05 17.59 -31.42
CA ASP A 168 54.21 18.77 -32.30
C ASP A 168 54.15 18.41 -33.79
N GLY A 169 54.00 17.12 -34.11
CA GLY A 169 53.86 16.62 -35.48
C GLY A 169 55.03 15.78 -35.98
N LEU A 170 56.07 15.53 -35.17
CA LEU A 170 57.16 14.62 -35.53
C LEU A 170 56.67 13.16 -35.63
N SER A 171 57.32 12.33 -36.45
CA SER A 171 56.92 10.92 -36.59
C SER A 171 57.29 10.03 -35.38
N SER A 172 58.40 10.31 -34.72
CA SER A 172 58.85 9.65 -33.49
C SER A 172 59.78 10.57 -32.69
N ASP A 173 59.78 10.43 -31.36
CA ASP A 173 60.68 11.17 -30.47
C ASP A 173 62.12 10.62 -30.49
N MET A 174 62.33 9.47 -31.13
CA MET A 174 63.66 8.91 -31.36
C MET A 174 64.17 9.34 -32.73
N VAL A 175 64.94 10.42 -32.75
CA VAL A 175 65.56 10.98 -33.97
C VAL A 175 67.01 10.51 -34.03
N PHE A 176 67.42 9.93 -35.15
CA PHE A 176 68.77 9.37 -35.33
C PHE A 176 69.73 10.31 -36.04
N THR A 177 69.27 11.00 -37.09
CA THR A 177 70.11 11.89 -37.91
C THR A 177 69.28 13.05 -38.44
N ILE A 178 69.96 14.17 -38.72
CA ILE A 178 69.38 15.39 -39.27
C ILE A 178 70.25 15.85 -40.43
N VAL A 179 69.63 16.19 -41.55
CA VAL A 179 70.29 16.80 -42.71
C VAL A 179 69.53 18.03 -43.16
N ASP A 180 70.26 19.11 -43.42
CA ASP A 180 69.75 20.30 -44.09
C ASP A 180 69.73 20.08 -45.61
N ASP A 181 68.59 20.31 -46.26
CA ASP A 181 68.51 20.25 -47.72
C ASP A 181 69.00 21.52 -48.43
N GLY A 182 69.38 22.54 -47.68
CA GLY A 182 69.87 23.83 -48.19
C GLY A 182 68.77 24.76 -48.71
N ASN A 183 67.51 24.33 -48.69
CA ASN A 183 66.34 25.11 -49.12
C ASN A 183 65.39 25.42 -47.95
N GLY A 184 65.90 25.42 -46.72
CA GLY A 184 65.13 25.76 -45.53
C GLY A 184 64.31 24.60 -44.95
N ARG A 185 64.56 23.35 -45.37
CA ARG A 185 63.97 22.17 -44.72
C ARG A 185 65.01 21.23 -44.15
N LEU A 186 64.70 20.73 -42.95
CA LEU A 186 65.48 19.69 -42.30
C LEU A 186 64.83 18.34 -42.56
N TRP A 187 65.64 17.34 -42.90
CA TRP A 187 65.23 15.96 -43.09
C TRP A 187 65.77 15.10 -41.95
N LEU A 188 64.86 14.38 -41.31
CA LEU A 188 65.12 13.65 -40.08
C LEU A 188 64.78 12.17 -40.26
N SER A 189 65.72 11.29 -39.95
CA SER A 189 65.43 9.86 -39.82
C SER A 189 65.01 9.55 -38.39
N SER A 190 63.88 8.86 -38.20
CA SER A 190 63.36 8.48 -36.89
C SER A 190 62.98 7.00 -36.86
N GLU A 191 62.70 6.44 -35.68
CA GLU A 191 62.24 5.05 -35.54
C GLU A 191 61.04 4.70 -36.45
N ASN A 192 60.14 5.65 -36.71
CA ASN A 192 58.88 5.41 -37.43
C ASN A 192 58.87 5.90 -38.88
N GLY A 193 60.00 6.38 -39.41
CA GLY A 193 60.08 6.86 -40.79
C GLY A 193 60.99 8.06 -40.97
N ILE A 194 60.72 8.83 -42.02
CA ILE A 194 61.44 10.07 -42.32
C ILE A 194 60.50 11.24 -42.08
N SER A 195 60.98 12.31 -41.45
CA SER A 195 60.22 13.55 -41.28
C SER A 195 60.94 14.67 -42.01
N SER A 196 60.21 15.53 -42.71
CA SER A 196 60.72 16.81 -43.20
C SER A 196 60.13 17.94 -42.36
N TYR A 197 60.97 18.81 -41.83
CA TYR A 197 60.59 19.97 -41.04
C TYR A 197 60.86 21.26 -41.83
N ASP A 198 59.81 22.03 -42.08
CA ASP A 198 59.90 23.34 -42.71
C ASP A 198 60.25 24.40 -41.67
N THR A 199 61.46 24.98 -41.78
CA THR A 199 61.98 25.92 -40.78
C THR A 199 61.25 27.27 -40.78
N GLU A 200 60.59 27.65 -41.88
CA GLU A 200 59.86 28.91 -42.01
C GLU A 200 58.42 28.77 -41.53
N ASN A 201 57.71 27.76 -42.04
CA ASN A 201 56.32 27.50 -41.70
C ASN A 201 56.15 26.76 -40.37
N ARG A 202 57.24 26.19 -39.82
CA ARG A 202 57.27 25.39 -38.58
C ARG A 202 56.31 24.20 -38.64
N THR A 203 56.31 23.48 -39.76
CA THR A 203 55.43 22.33 -39.99
C THR A 203 56.23 21.07 -40.27
N PHE A 204 55.73 19.94 -39.76
CA PHE A 204 56.27 18.62 -40.03
C PHE A 204 55.46 17.91 -41.11
N ARG A 205 56.16 17.24 -42.02
CA ARG A 205 55.58 16.27 -42.94
C ARG A 205 56.29 14.93 -42.77
N ASN A 206 55.51 13.89 -42.51
CA ASN A 206 56.03 12.57 -42.18
C ASN A 206 55.81 11.59 -43.33
N TYR A 207 56.83 10.79 -43.62
CA TYR A 207 56.84 9.73 -44.60
C TYR A 207 57.03 8.41 -43.87
N ASN A 208 56.19 7.42 -44.18
CA ASN A 208 56.17 6.13 -43.48
C ASN A 208 56.09 4.95 -44.46
N ARG A 209 55.67 3.78 -43.96
CA ARG A 209 55.49 2.56 -44.78
C ARG A 209 54.59 2.73 -46.01
N TYR A 210 53.64 3.65 -45.96
CA TYR A 210 52.73 3.94 -47.07
C TYR A 210 53.36 4.88 -48.11
N ASP A 211 54.52 5.46 -47.81
CA ASP A 211 55.33 6.29 -48.70
C ASP A 211 56.55 5.52 -49.25
N GLY A 212 56.57 4.19 -49.05
CA GLY A 212 57.65 3.30 -49.51
C GLY A 212 58.70 2.96 -48.44
N ILE A 213 58.54 3.44 -47.20
CA ILE A 213 59.52 3.24 -46.12
C ILE A 213 59.15 2.01 -45.27
N VAL A 214 59.50 0.82 -45.73
CA VAL A 214 59.05 -0.46 -45.12
C VAL A 214 60.02 -0.91 -44.02
N LYS A 215 59.56 -0.89 -42.76
CA LYS A 215 60.33 -1.30 -41.56
C LYS A 215 61.74 -0.67 -41.51
N PRO A 216 61.83 0.66 -41.50
CA PRO A 216 63.12 1.33 -41.56
C PRO A 216 63.80 1.26 -40.19
N GLY A 217 64.63 0.26 -39.97
CA GLY A 217 65.54 0.30 -38.83
C GLY A 217 66.67 1.30 -39.08
N PHE A 218 66.39 2.61 -39.10
CA PHE A 218 67.41 3.62 -39.40
C PHE A 218 68.57 3.57 -38.41
N SER A 219 69.78 3.82 -38.90
CA SER A 219 70.99 3.79 -38.08
C SER A 219 71.44 5.20 -37.69
N GLU A 220 72.02 5.31 -36.49
CA GLU A 220 72.67 6.55 -36.03
C GLU A 220 73.78 6.96 -36.98
N GLY A 221 73.86 8.25 -37.31
CA GLY A 221 74.88 8.86 -38.17
C GLY A 221 74.99 8.34 -39.61
N ALA A 222 74.11 7.44 -40.04
CA ALA A 222 74.16 6.85 -41.38
C ALA A 222 73.45 7.74 -42.41
N VAL A 223 74.07 8.86 -42.77
CA VAL A 223 73.51 9.78 -43.76
C VAL A 223 74.56 10.31 -44.74
N ALA A 224 74.16 10.47 -46.00
CA ALA A 224 74.99 11.08 -47.02
C ALA A 224 74.17 12.02 -47.92
N GLN A 225 74.73 13.18 -48.22
CA GLN A 225 74.19 14.12 -49.19
C GLN A 225 75.11 14.18 -50.40
N SER A 226 74.54 14.02 -51.60
CA SER A 226 75.31 14.14 -52.85
C SER A 226 75.28 15.59 -53.38
N PRO A 227 76.26 16.01 -54.19
CA PRO A 227 76.23 17.31 -54.86
C PRO A 227 74.99 17.52 -55.76
N GLY A 228 74.34 16.44 -56.22
CA GLY A 228 73.10 16.50 -57.00
C GLY A 228 71.84 16.77 -56.18
N GLY A 229 71.97 16.93 -54.86
CA GLY A 229 70.85 17.17 -53.93
C GLY A 229 70.11 15.90 -53.51
N TRP A 230 70.68 14.71 -53.72
CA TRP A 230 70.15 13.47 -53.14
C TRP A 230 70.53 13.37 -51.67
N ILE A 231 69.56 13.03 -50.84
CA ILE A 231 69.75 12.66 -49.43
C ILE A 231 69.56 11.15 -49.33
N THR A 232 70.51 10.48 -48.69
CA THR A 232 70.49 9.03 -48.48
C THR A 232 70.61 8.72 -47.00
N PHE A 233 69.60 8.05 -46.44
CA PHE A 233 69.64 7.51 -45.07
C PHE A 233 69.91 6.01 -45.10
N GLY A 234 70.80 5.56 -44.23
CA GLY A 234 71.10 4.16 -43.99
C GLY A 234 70.15 3.53 -42.97
N ALA A 235 69.71 2.32 -43.25
CA ALA A 235 68.88 1.51 -42.37
C ALA A 235 69.36 0.05 -42.36
N ILE A 236 68.91 -0.72 -41.37
CA ILE A 236 69.20 -2.15 -41.21
C ILE A 236 68.85 -2.94 -42.48
N ASN A 237 67.87 -2.50 -43.27
CA ASN A 237 67.42 -3.18 -44.48
C ASN A 237 67.88 -2.55 -45.80
N GLY A 238 68.83 -1.60 -45.78
CA GLY A 238 69.41 -1.00 -46.98
C GLY A 238 69.53 0.52 -46.90
N LEU A 239 69.41 1.18 -48.06
CA LEU A 239 69.55 2.63 -48.21
C LEU A 239 68.26 3.24 -48.73
N TYR A 240 67.83 4.35 -48.14
CA TYR A 240 66.71 5.17 -48.62
C TYR A 240 67.25 6.46 -49.22
N SER A 241 67.25 6.54 -50.54
CA SER A 241 67.71 7.71 -51.30
C SER A 241 66.55 8.44 -51.96
N PHE A 242 66.47 9.75 -51.77
CA PHE A 242 65.47 10.60 -52.42
C PHE A 242 66.02 11.99 -52.71
N ARG A 243 65.31 12.73 -53.56
CA ARG A 243 65.63 14.13 -53.90
C ARG A 243 64.51 15.06 -53.41
N PRO A 244 64.76 15.97 -52.44
CA PRO A 244 63.75 16.88 -51.90
C PRO A 244 62.99 17.68 -52.97
N SER A 245 63.70 18.14 -54.02
CA SER A 245 63.12 18.93 -55.11
C SER A 245 62.16 18.15 -56.01
N GLY A 246 62.13 16.81 -55.92
CA GLY A 246 61.24 15.95 -56.72
C GLY A 246 59.82 15.86 -56.17
N PHE A 247 59.58 16.31 -54.93
CA PHE A 247 58.25 16.34 -54.33
C PHE A 247 57.50 17.60 -54.78
N ASN A 248 56.78 17.53 -55.91
CA ASN A 248 55.86 18.60 -56.32
C ASN A 248 54.69 18.70 -55.33
N MET A 249 54.48 19.92 -54.81
CA MET A 249 53.52 20.26 -53.75
C MET A 249 52.28 21.00 -54.27
N GLU A 250 52.03 21.03 -55.58
CA GLU A 250 50.81 21.62 -56.11
C GLU A 250 49.65 20.64 -55.97
N GLY A 251 48.73 20.99 -55.07
CA GLY A 251 47.66 20.15 -54.58
C GLY A 251 46.67 19.71 -55.65
N GLU A 252 46.65 18.40 -55.92
CA GLU A 252 45.52 17.77 -56.56
C GLU A 252 44.29 17.93 -55.65
N ARG A 253 43.20 18.46 -56.20
CA ARG A 253 41.93 18.56 -55.46
C ARG A 253 41.47 17.15 -55.12
N VAL A 254 41.32 16.87 -53.83
CA VAL A 254 40.75 15.62 -53.35
C VAL A 254 39.23 15.73 -53.41
N ASP A 255 38.63 15.13 -54.43
CA ASP A 255 37.17 15.07 -54.58
C ASP A 255 36.57 14.08 -53.57
N LEU A 256 35.64 14.57 -52.75
CA LEU A 256 34.89 13.76 -51.79
C LEU A 256 33.57 13.30 -52.40
N VAL A 257 33.38 11.99 -52.46
CA VAL A 257 32.18 11.37 -53.01
C VAL A 257 31.49 10.53 -51.95
N LEU A 258 30.15 10.61 -51.89
CA LEU A 258 29.36 9.68 -51.08
C LEU A 258 29.31 8.33 -51.82
N THR A 259 29.76 7.27 -51.17
CA THR A 259 29.91 5.93 -51.77
C THR A 259 28.83 4.96 -51.32
N GLY A 260 28.20 5.22 -50.17
CA GLY A 260 27.22 4.32 -49.59
C GLY A 260 26.16 5.02 -48.77
N PHE A 261 24.92 4.54 -48.91
CA PHE A 261 23.82 4.86 -48.02
C PHE A 261 23.25 3.56 -47.48
N ARG A 262 23.07 3.47 -46.16
CA ARG A 262 22.42 2.34 -45.50
C ARG A 262 21.23 2.81 -44.70
N LEU A 263 20.17 2.02 -44.74
CA LEU A 263 18.99 2.22 -43.92
C LEU A 263 18.83 1.01 -43.00
N PHE A 264 18.78 1.22 -41.68
CA PHE A 264 18.77 0.13 -40.69
C PHE A 264 19.87 -0.92 -40.90
N GLY A 265 21.08 -0.47 -41.28
CA GLY A 265 22.22 -1.34 -41.57
C GLY A 265 22.23 -1.98 -42.96
N ASN A 266 21.12 -1.96 -43.70
CA ASN A 266 21.02 -2.53 -45.05
C ASN A 266 21.45 -1.52 -46.11
N LYS A 267 22.33 -1.93 -47.04
CA LYS A 267 22.75 -1.08 -48.18
C LYS A 267 21.57 -0.85 -49.12
N ILE A 268 21.26 0.41 -49.40
CA ILE A 268 20.19 0.78 -50.31
C ILE A 268 20.79 1.07 -51.69
N LEU A 269 20.20 0.45 -52.71
CA LEU A 269 20.55 0.66 -54.11
C LEU A 269 19.44 1.48 -54.81
N PRO A 270 19.77 2.16 -55.92
CA PRO A 270 18.77 2.86 -56.72
C PRO A 270 17.78 1.88 -57.35
N ALA A 271 16.49 2.06 -57.10
CA ALA A 271 15.41 1.26 -57.70
C ALA A 271 14.11 2.07 -57.68
N GLY A 272 13.14 1.74 -58.55
CA GLY A 272 11.92 2.54 -58.72
C GLY A 272 11.11 2.78 -57.44
N SER A 273 11.12 1.84 -56.49
CA SER A 273 10.46 1.96 -55.17
C SER A 273 11.41 2.32 -54.02
N SER A 274 12.69 2.54 -54.30
CA SER A 274 13.73 2.86 -53.32
C SER A 274 13.73 4.34 -52.96
N VAL A 275 14.26 4.64 -51.77
CA VAL A 275 14.52 6.02 -51.32
C VAL A 275 15.52 6.70 -52.26
N LEU A 276 16.42 5.93 -52.88
CA LEU A 276 17.36 6.39 -53.88
C LEU A 276 16.80 6.15 -55.29
N GLN A 277 16.68 7.22 -56.06
CA GLN A 277 16.31 7.18 -57.48
C GLN A 277 17.54 7.11 -58.40
N ARG A 278 18.69 7.57 -57.91
CA ARG A 278 20.01 7.52 -58.56
C ARG A 278 21.06 7.12 -57.52
N SER A 279 22.30 6.89 -57.93
CA SER A 279 23.38 6.57 -57.00
C SER A 279 23.50 7.63 -55.90
N ILE A 280 23.88 7.23 -54.68
CA ILE A 280 24.10 8.16 -53.57
C ILE A 280 25.16 9.22 -53.91
N SER A 281 26.12 8.87 -54.77
CA SER A 281 27.17 9.77 -55.26
C SER A 281 26.61 10.97 -56.06
N GLU A 282 25.50 10.78 -56.75
CA GLU A 282 24.84 11.79 -57.59
C GLU A 282 23.64 12.45 -56.91
N THR A 283 23.21 11.91 -55.77
CA THR A 283 22.02 12.36 -55.07
C THR A 283 22.32 13.67 -54.32
N THR A 284 21.50 14.70 -54.56
CA THR A 284 21.60 16.01 -53.89
C THR A 284 20.62 16.17 -52.74
N ALA A 285 19.49 15.47 -52.80
CA ALA A 285 18.42 15.49 -51.82
C ALA A 285 17.84 14.09 -51.57
N LEU A 286 17.66 13.74 -50.30
CA LEU A 286 17.14 12.47 -49.84
C LEU A 286 15.88 12.70 -49.01
N LYS A 287 14.77 12.06 -49.37
CA LYS A 287 13.51 12.14 -48.62
C LYS A 287 13.23 10.82 -47.91
N LEU A 288 13.25 10.84 -46.58
CA LEU A 288 13.03 9.70 -45.71
C LEU A 288 11.64 9.78 -45.08
N ARG A 289 10.97 8.63 -44.96
CA ARG A 289 9.73 8.52 -44.17
C ARG A 289 10.05 8.56 -42.68
N HIS A 290 9.10 8.95 -41.83
CA HIS A 290 9.29 9.01 -40.37
C HIS A 290 9.96 7.78 -39.73
N HIS A 291 9.59 6.57 -40.17
CA HIS A 291 10.18 5.35 -39.61
C HIS A 291 11.64 5.16 -40.02
N GLN A 292 12.07 5.72 -41.15
CA GLN A 292 13.40 5.59 -41.75
C GLN A 292 14.41 6.57 -41.10
N ASN A 293 14.39 6.69 -39.77
CA ASN A 293 15.18 7.64 -39.00
C ASN A 293 16.52 7.09 -38.47
N VAL A 294 16.90 5.90 -38.91
CA VAL A 294 18.20 5.26 -38.65
C VAL A 294 18.88 5.01 -39.99
N PHE A 295 19.94 5.77 -40.24
CA PHE A 295 20.66 5.71 -41.50
C PHE A 295 22.16 5.92 -41.34
N SER A 296 22.91 5.44 -42.32
CA SER A 296 24.36 5.53 -42.37
C SER A 296 24.80 6.12 -43.69
N LEU A 297 25.82 6.98 -43.65
CA LEU A 297 26.45 7.56 -44.82
C LEU A 297 27.91 7.15 -44.85
N SER A 298 28.36 6.70 -46.01
CA SER A 298 29.76 6.38 -46.29
C SER A 298 30.27 7.28 -47.41
N TRP A 299 31.53 7.69 -47.31
CA TRP A 299 32.20 8.54 -48.29
C TRP A 299 33.58 7.98 -48.61
N ALA A 300 34.21 8.54 -49.65
CA ALA A 300 35.60 8.29 -49.97
C ALA A 300 36.21 9.54 -50.61
N ALA A 301 37.49 9.76 -50.33
CA ALA A 301 38.36 10.59 -51.16
C ALA A 301 38.71 9.82 -52.44
N MET A 302 38.55 10.47 -53.61
CA MET A 302 38.87 9.91 -54.92
C MET A 302 40.39 9.97 -55.21
N ASP A 303 41.19 9.50 -54.27
CA ASP A 303 42.63 9.31 -54.43
C ASP A 303 43.05 8.03 -53.68
N PHE A 304 43.47 7.01 -54.45
CA PHE A 304 43.85 5.70 -53.93
C PHE A 304 45.10 5.73 -53.05
N GLY A 305 46.01 6.68 -53.25
CA GLY A 305 47.23 6.82 -52.43
C GLY A 305 46.97 7.45 -51.06
N LEU A 306 45.84 8.16 -50.91
CA LEU A 306 45.50 8.91 -49.71
C LEU A 306 44.47 8.23 -48.80
N GLN A 307 43.76 7.19 -49.25
CA GLN A 307 42.59 6.63 -48.54
C GLN A 307 42.84 6.30 -47.06
N ASP A 308 44.02 5.79 -46.69
CA ASP A 308 44.39 5.44 -45.32
C ASP A 308 45.05 6.59 -44.53
N LYS A 309 45.23 7.76 -45.16
CA LYS A 309 45.88 8.96 -44.59
C LYS A 309 44.92 10.13 -44.40
N VAL A 310 43.77 10.14 -45.08
CA VAL A 310 42.79 11.23 -44.97
C VAL A 310 41.98 11.08 -43.69
N GLN A 311 42.10 12.07 -42.80
CA GLN A 311 41.16 12.23 -41.70
C GLN A 311 39.95 13.06 -42.16
N TYR A 312 38.77 12.72 -41.64
CA TYR A 312 37.52 13.38 -42.01
C TYR A 312 36.85 14.03 -40.81
N MET A 313 36.06 15.06 -41.11
CA MET A 313 35.07 15.59 -40.18
C MET A 313 33.74 15.75 -40.89
N CYS A 314 32.65 15.51 -40.17
CA CYS A 314 31.31 15.59 -40.71
C CYS A 314 30.34 16.24 -39.73
N GLN A 315 29.23 16.73 -40.26
CA GLN A 315 28.18 17.39 -39.50
C GLN A 315 26.83 17.14 -40.17
N LEU A 316 25.80 16.84 -39.37
CA LEU A 316 24.41 16.90 -39.78
C LEU A 316 23.80 18.18 -39.22
N GLU A 317 23.83 19.24 -40.01
CA GLU A 317 23.31 20.57 -39.63
C GLU A 317 21.80 20.48 -39.32
N GLY A 318 21.42 21.00 -38.16
CA GLY A 318 20.07 20.85 -37.59
C GLY A 318 19.93 19.69 -36.58
N TYR A 319 20.95 18.83 -36.44
CA TYR A 319 21.01 17.76 -35.44
C TYR A 319 22.30 17.81 -34.61
N ASP A 320 23.45 18.00 -35.25
CA ASP A 320 24.76 18.17 -34.60
C ASP A 320 25.01 19.64 -34.25
N ALA A 321 25.46 19.93 -33.03
CA ALA A 321 25.82 21.28 -32.60
C ALA A 321 27.08 21.80 -33.32
N ASP A 322 28.13 20.97 -33.39
CA ASP A 322 29.42 21.28 -34.01
C ASP A 322 29.88 20.15 -34.95
N TRP A 323 30.95 20.40 -35.70
CA TRP A 323 31.60 19.39 -36.54
C TRP A 323 32.16 18.24 -35.70
N ARG A 324 31.83 17.01 -36.08
CA ARG A 324 32.38 15.79 -35.46
C ARG A 324 33.64 15.37 -36.20
N ASN A 325 34.74 15.22 -35.47
CA ASN A 325 35.95 14.60 -35.98
C ASN A 325 35.78 13.06 -35.95
N VAL A 326 35.81 12.43 -37.11
CA VAL A 326 35.66 10.97 -37.26
C VAL A 326 36.98 10.28 -37.57
N GLY A 327 38.10 11.01 -37.56
CA GLY A 327 39.43 10.48 -37.79
C GLY A 327 39.52 9.80 -39.16
N LEU A 328 40.09 8.60 -39.22
CA LEU A 328 40.24 7.80 -40.44
C LEU A 328 38.94 7.10 -40.89
N LEU A 329 37.86 7.17 -40.08
CA LEU A 329 36.60 6.52 -40.44
C LEU A 329 35.94 7.25 -41.60
N ASN A 330 35.53 6.48 -42.61
CA ASN A 330 34.85 6.98 -43.81
C ASN A 330 33.33 6.75 -43.78
N ARG A 331 32.77 6.57 -42.59
CA ARG A 331 31.35 6.29 -42.36
C ARG A 331 30.88 6.91 -41.06
N ILE A 332 29.63 7.40 -41.07
CA ILE A 332 28.91 7.80 -39.86
C ILE A 332 27.51 7.16 -39.81
N ASP A 333 27.08 6.84 -38.59
CA ASP A 333 25.75 6.30 -38.31
C ASP A 333 24.94 7.34 -37.51
N TYR A 334 23.76 7.67 -38.01
CA TYR A 334 22.78 8.50 -37.31
C TYR A 334 21.60 7.65 -36.86
N THR A 335 21.23 7.77 -35.58
CA THR A 335 20.14 6.99 -34.98
C THR A 335 19.06 7.90 -34.42
N ARG A 336 17.80 7.54 -34.68
CA ARG A 336 16.61 8.25 -34.16
C ARG A 336 16.62 9.76 -34.45
N VAL A 337 17.00 10.14 -35.67
CA VAL A 337 16.96 11.54 -36.09
C VAL A 337 15.49 12.01 -36.14
N PRO A 338 15.12 13.13 -35.49
CA PRO A 338 13.75 13.63 -35.53
C PRO A 338 13.27 13.98 -36.95
N PRO A 339 11.95 14.11 -37.18
CA PRO A 339 11.44 14.70 -38.40
C PRO A 339 11.90 16.15 -38.57
N GLY A 340 12.36 16.50 -39.76
CA GLY A 340 12.98 17.79 -40.01
C GLY A 340 13.72 17.85 -41.34
N LYS A 341 14.34 18.99 -41.59
CA LYS A 341 15.18 19.25 -42.76
C LYS A 341 16.62 19.42 -42.28
N TYR A 342 17.54 18.65 -42.87
CA TYR A 342 18.93 18.55 -42.44
C TYR A 342 19.87 18.68 -43.63
N HIS A 343 21.08 19.17 -43.38
CA HIS A 343 22.17 19.14 -44.35
C HIS A 343 23.33 18.34 -43.79
N PHE A 344 23.57 17.16 -44.36
CA PHE A 344 24.79 16.42 -44.08
C PHE A 344 25.96 17.08 -44.83
N ARG A 345 27.07 17.30 -44.14
CA ARG A 345 28.29 17.89 -44.67
C ARG A 345 29.48 17.02 -44.26
N VAL A 346 30.40 16.75 -45.18
CA VAL A 346 31.67 16.07 -44.89
C VAL A 346 32.82 16.78 -45.59
N ARG A 347 33.96 16.89 -44.90
CA ARG A 347 35.19 17.50 -45.42
C ARG A 347 36.43 16.83 -44.83
N VAL A 348 37.58 17.08 -45.48
CA VAL A 348 38.87 16.60 -44.99
C VAL A 348 39.32 17.43 -43.78
N ASN A 349 39.84 16.75 -42.77
CA ASN A 349 40.34 17.34 -41.54
C ASN A 349 41.85 17.64 -41.59
N ASN A 350 42.61 17.04 -42.52
CA ASN A 350 44.05 17.28 -42.67
C ASN A 350 44.32 18.76 -43.03
N PRO A 351 45.11 19.51 -42.23
CA PRO A 351 45.32 20.96 -42.43
C PRO A 351 45.77 21.36 -43.83
N GLU A 352 46.71 20.61 -44.42
CA GLU A 352 47.26 20.87 -45.76
C GLU A 352 46.24 20.65 -46.87
N MET A 353 45.41 19.61 -46.75
CA MET A 353 44.40 19.24 -47.75
C MET A 353 43.06 19.96 -47.56
N ARG A 354 42.84 20.58 -46.39
CA ARG A 354 41.57 21.25 -46.06
C ARG A 354 41.28 22.44 -46.98
N ALA A 355 42.32 23.14 -47.43
CA ALA A 355 42.19 24.23 -48.41
C ALA A 355 41.93 23.73 -49.85
N LEU A 356 42.24 22.45 -50.12
CA LEU A 356 42.22 21.84 -51.45
C LEU A 356 41.00 20.93 -51.68
N SER A 357 40.33 20.45 -50.63
CA SER A 357 39.14 19.61 -50.72
C SER A 357 37.83 20.40 -50.64
N ALA A 358 36.91 20.20 -51.59
CA ALA A 358 35.57 20.78 -51.51
C ALA A 358 34.69 20.02 -50.51
N ASN A 359 33.88 20.76 -49.72
CA ASN A 359 32.91 20.16 -48.81
C ASN A 359 31.84 19.40 -49.61
N ARG A 360 31.61 18.12 -49.33
CA ARG A 360 30.49 17.37 -49.90
C ARG A 360 29.26 17.53 -49.03
N THR A 361 28.14 17.94 -49.63
CA THR A 361 26.87 18.15 -48.94
C THR A 361 25.75 17.27 -49.50
N LEU A 362 24.82 16.86 -48.63
CA LEU A 362 23.60 16.12 -48.98
C LEU A 362 22.44 16.66 -48.15
N PHE A 363 21.37 17.10 -48.82
CA PHE A 363 20.15 17.49 -48.15
C PHE A 363 19.33 16.25 -47.75
N ILE A 364 18.84 16.20 -46.52
CA ILE A 364 18.06 15.08 -45.98
C ILE A 364 16.79 15.63 -45.33
N GLU A 365 15.63 15.20 -45.82
CA GLU A 365 14.33 15.56 -45.26
C GLU A 365 13.67 14.31 -44.67
N ILE A 366 13.40 14.32 -43.36
CA ILE A 366 12.68 13.26 -42.66
C ILE A 366 11.23 13.73 -42.45
N LEU A 367 10.30 13.08 -43.14
CA LEU A 367 8.88 13.42 -43.10
C LEU A 367 8.27 13.15 -41.72
N PRO A 368 7.36 14.00 -41.23
CA PRO A 368 6.64 13.75 -39.98
C PRO A 368 5.76 12.50 -40.09
N PRO A 369 5.46 11.83 -38.96
CA PRO A 369 4.62 10.65 -38.97
C PRO A 369 3.19 10.99 -39.40
N PRO A 370 2.47 10.05 -40.03
CA PRO A 370 1.10 10.29 -40.51
C PRO A 370 0.15 10.75 -39.39
N TRP A 371 0.34 10.27 -38.16
CA TRP A 371 -0.48 10.64 -36.99
C TRP A 371 -0.18 12.04 -36.42
N LYS A 372 0.88 12.73 -36.87
CA LYS A 372 1.16 14.14 -36.52
C LYS A 372 0.87 15.11 -37.68
N THR A 373 0.23 14.63 -38.74
CA THR A 373 -0.23 15.51 -39.82
C THR A 373 -1.38 16.38 -39.33
N TRP A 374 -1.57 17.53 -39.96
CA TRP A 374 -2.62 18.47 -39.56
C TRP A 374 -4.03 17.88 -39.68
N TRP A 375 -4.27 17.03 -40.69
CA TRP A 375 -5.53 16.29 -40.84
C TRP A 375 -5.73 15.26 -39.72
N ALA A 376 -4.67 14.58 -39.26
CA ALA A 376 -4.73 13.69 -38.11
C ALA A 376 -5.06 14.46 -36.82
N CYS A 377 -4.42 15.63 -36.61
CA CYS A 377 -4.74 16.52 -35.49
C CYS A 377 -6.22 16.97 -35.51
N LEU A 378 -6.75 17.32 -36.69
CA LEU A 378 -8.16 17.65 -36.85
C LEU A 378 -9.07 16.47 -36.49
N SER A 379 -8.71 15.25 -36.92
CA SER A 379 -9.46 14.03 -36.57
C SER A 379 -9.46 13.74 -35.06
N TYR A 380 -8.36 14.00 -34.35
CA TYR A 380 -8.31 13.85 -32.89
C TYR A 380 -9.17 14.88 -32.18
N PHE A 381 -9.18 16.13 -32.68
CA PHE A 381 -10.03 17.17 -32.13
C PHE A 381 -11.52 16.82 -32.26
N ILE A 382 -11.93 16.32 -33.44
CA ILE A 382 -13.30 15.85 -33.68
C ILE A 382 -13.62 14.64 -32.79
N LEU A 383 -12.72 13.65 -32.71
CA LEU A 383 -12.90 12.48 -31.85
C LEU A 383 -13.02 12.87 -30.37
N ALA A 384 -12.22 13.84 -29.92
CA ALA A 384 -12.29 14.38 -28.56
C ALA A 384 -13.63 15.08 -28.30
N LEU A 385 -14.17 15.85 -29.25
CA LEU A 385 -15.49 16.45 -29.14
C LEU A 385 -16.60 15.39 -29.09
N VAL A 386 -16.52 14.35 -29.93
CA VAL A 386 -17.48 13.23 -29.91
C VAL A 386 -17.41 12.47 -28.59
N LEU A 387 -16.21 12.16 -28.10
CA LEU A 387 -15.99 11.50 -26.81
C LEU A 387 -16.50 12.37 -25.66
N LEU A 388 -16.27 13.69 -25.72
CA LEU A 388 -16.74 14.63 -24.71
C LEU A 388 -18.28 14.70 -24.70
N GLU A 389 -18.91 14.76 -25.87
CA GLU A 389 -20.38 14.74 -25.96
C GLU A 389 -20.96 13.39 -25.51
N LEU A 390 -20.32 12.27 -25.86
CA LEU A 390 -20.75 10.94 -25.44
C LEU A 390 -20.56 10.74 -23.93
N THR A 391 -19.46 11.23 -23.36
CA THR A 391 -19.21 11.24 -21.92
C THR A 391 -20.22 12.13 -21.20
N ARG A 392 -20.48 13.35 -21.71
CA ARG A 392 -21.51 14.25 -21.20
C ARG A 392 -22.88 13.56 -21.20
N ARG A 393 -23.23 12.89 -22.30
CA ARG A 393 -24.51 12.15 -22.44
C ARG A 393 -24.61 10.97 -21.48
N ILE A 394 -23.53 10.19 -21.31
CA ILE A 394 -23.50 9.07 -20.36
C ILE A 394 -23.63 9.59 -18.92
N VAL A 395 -22.83 10.58 -18.53
CA VAL A 395 -22.84 11.14 -17.17
C VAL A 395 -24.21 11.73 -16.83
N THR A 396 -24.80 12.52 -17.72
CA THR A 396 -26.14 13.08 -17.52
C THR A 396 -27.21 12.00 -17.42
N THR A 397 -27.12 10.93 -18.22
CA THR A 397 -28.04 9.79 -18.14
C THR A 397 -27.89 9.02 -16.82
N ILE A 398 -26.65 8.77 -16.37
CA ILE A 398 -26.37 8.10 -15.08
C ILE A 398 -26.87 8.95 -13.91
N ILE A 399 -26.64 10.27 -13.93
CA ILE A 399 -27.13 11.18 -12.88
C ILE A 399 -28.66 11.16 -12.85
N HIS A 400 -29.32 11.24 -14.01
CA HIS A 400 -30.79 11.21 -14.08
C HIS A 400 -31.37 9.88 -13.58
N LEU A 401 -30.76 8.75 -13.97
CA LEU A 401 -31.14 7.41 -13.50
C LEU A 401 -30.93 7.26 -11.99
N ARG A 402 -29.77 7.67 -11.46
CA ARG A 402 -29.49 7.63 -10.02
C ARG A 402 -30.48 8.46 -9.23
N ASN A 403 -30.80 9.67 -9.69
CA ASN A 403 -31.79 10.53 -9.04
C ASN A 403 -33.18 9.88 -9.05
N LYS A 404 -33.59 9.26 -10.15
CA LYS A 404 -34.87 8.56 -10.23
C LYS A 404 -34.95 7.38 -9.26
N VAL A 405 -33.90 6.54 -9.23
CA VAL A 405 -33.82 5.40 -8.30
C VAL A 405 -33.78 5.86 -6.85
N GLN A 406 -33.05 6.94 -6.56
CA GLN A 406 -32.96 7.49 -5.20
C GLN A 406 -34.30 8.01 -4.71
N ILE A 407 -35.03 8.77 -5.55
CA ILE A 407 -36.36 9.28 -5.22
C ILE A 407 -37.35 8.13 -5.02
N GLU A 408 -37.33 7.10 -5.87
CA GLU A 408 -38.20 5.91 -5.68
C GLU A 408 -37.90 5.16 -4.38
N LYS A 409 -36.63 5.03 -4.01
CA LYS A 409 -36.22 4.44 -2.72
C LYS A 409 -36.69 5.27 -1.54
N GLU A 410 -36.43 6.58 -1.54
CA GLU A 410 -36.85 7.48 -0.46
C GLU A 410 -38.37 7.49 -0.31
N LEU A 411 -39.12 7.51 -1.42
CA LEU A 411 -40.57 7.47 -1.40
C LEU A 411 -41.10 6.12 -0.86
N THR A 412 -40.41 5.03 -1.15
CA THR A 412 -40.72 3.71 -0.59
C THR A 412 -40.43 3.67 0.92
N ASP A 413 -39.28 4.17 1.36
CA ASP A 413 -38.92 4.22 2.78
C ASP A 413 -39.86 5.11 3.60
N VAL A 414 -40.28 6.26 3.06
CA VAL A 414 -41.28 7.14 3.69
C VAL A 414 -42.62 6.41 3.82
N LYS A 415 -43.09 5.73 2.77
CA LYS A 415 -44.32 4.91 2.84
C LYS A 415 -44.20 3.81 3.91
N LEU A 416 -43.07 3.12 3.98
CA LEU A 416 -42.84 2.04 4.95
C LEU A 416 -42.77 2.55 6.40
N ASN A 417 -42.19 3.72 6.63
CA ASN A 417 -42.12 4.34 7.95
C ASN A 417 -43.50 4.85 8.40
N PHE A 418 -44.30 5.40 7.49
CA PHE A 418 -45.69 5.77 7.76
C PHE A 418 -46.48 4.59 8.33
N PHE A 419 -46.41 3.40 7.72
CA PHE A 419 -47.11 2.20 8.23
C PHE A 419 -46.66 1.75 9.62
N THR A 420 -45.41 2.02 9.98
CA THR A 420 -44.88 1.68 11.30
C THR A 420 -45.44 2.61 12.37
N SER A 421 -45.45 3.91 12.11
CA SER A 421 -46.03 4.92 13.00
C SER A 421 -47.53 4.66 13.19
N VAL A 422 -48.27 4.42 12.10
CA VAL A 422 -49.71 4.10 12.16
C VAL A 422 -49.98 2.84 13.01
N SER A 423 -49.13 1.81 12.91
CA SER A 423 -49.31 0.60 13.71
C SER A 423 -49.15 0.84 15.22
N HIS A 424 -48.25 1.75 15.60
CA HIS A 424 -48.10 2.19 16.99
C HIS A 424 -49.32 3.01 17.43
N GLU A 425 -49.73 3.99 16.63
CA GLU A 425 -50.90 4.84 16.91
C GLU A 425 -52.21 4.07 17.00
N LEU A 426 -52.36 2.93 16.29
CA LEU A 426 -53.55 2.08 16.40
C LEU A 426 -53.54 1.16 17.62
N ARG A 427 -52.36 0.82 18.17
CA ARG A 427 -52.26 -0.16 19.27
C ARG A 427 -52.58 0.45 20.63
N THR A 428 -52.20 1.70 20.86
CA THR A 428 -52.51 2.44 22.10
C THR A 428 -54.02 2.56 22.33
N PRO A 429 -54.85 3.07 21.39
CA PRO A 429 -56.30 3.12 21.59
C PRO A 429 -56.91 1.72 21.71
N LEU A 430 -56.38 0.71 21.01
CA LEU A 430 -56.84 -0.68 21.20
C LEU A 430 -56.54 -1.23 22.60
N THR A 431 -55.43 -0.83 23.22
CA THR A 431 -55.11 -1.20 24.61
C THR A 431 -56.11 -0.56 25.57
N LEU A 432 -56.43 0.72 25.34
CA LEU A 432 -57.40 1.50 26.12
C LEU A 432 -58.86 1.05 25.92
N ILE A 433 -59.18 0.35 24.83
CA ILE A 433 -60.51 -0.24 24.60
C ILE A 433 -60.59 -1.66 25.17
N LEU A 434 -59.59 -2.50 24.90
CA LEU A 434 -59.61 -3.92 25.27
C LEU A 434 -59.32 -4.16 26.75
N GLY A 435 -58.46 -3.36 27.38
CA GLY A 435 -58.11 -3.49 28.80
C GLY A 435 -59.34 -3.28 29.69
N PRO A 436 -59.97 -2.10 29.66
CA PRO A 436 -61.19 -1.84 30.44
C PRO A 436 -62.36 -2.76 30.09
N ALA A 437 -62.53 -3.15 28.82
CA ALA A 437 -63.59 -4.08 28.43
C ALA A 437 -63.42 -5.46 29.08
N LYS A 438 -62.19 -5.99 29.14
CA LYS A 438 -61.88 -7.25 29.84
C LYS A 438 -62.14 -7.15 31.33
N GLU A 439 -61.70 -6.05 31.94
CA GLU A 439 -61.89 -5.81 33.36
C GLU A 439 -63.39 -5.75 33.71
N LEU A 440 -64.19 -4.98 32.96
CA LEU A 440 -65.64 -4.94 33.14
C LEU A 440 -66.30 -6.32 33.06
N ARG A 441 -65.75 -7.23 32.25
CA ARG A 441 -66.25 -8.61 32.13
C ARG A 441 -65.91 -9.47 33.35
N GLU A 442 -64.78 -9.22 33.99
CA GLU A 442 -64.19 -10.07 35.02
C GLU A 442 -64.48 -9.58 36.45
N THR A 443 -64.54 -8.26 36.68
CA THR A 443 -64.69 -7.66 38.01
C THR A 443 -66.09 -7.14 38.29
N GLU A 444 -66.82 -6.68 37.27
CA GLU A 444 -68.13 -6.05 37.42
C GLU A 444 -69.30 -7.01 37.13
N LYS A 445 -70.41 -6.88 37.89
CA LYS A 445 -71.63 -7.66 37.65
C LYS A 445 -72.47 -7.02 36.53
N LEU A 446 -72.19 -7.41 35.29
CA LEU A 446 -72.90 -6.91 34.10
C LEU A 446 -74.26 -7.60 33.88
N THR A 447 -75.21 -6.88 33.28
CA THR A 447 -76.47 -7.45 32.77
C THR A 447 -76.22 -8.35 31.53
N GLU A 448 -77.13 -9.24 31.16
CA GLU A 448 -76.99 -10.07 29.93
C GLU A 448 -76.68 -9.25 28.68
N LYS A 449 -77.35 -8.09 28.50
CA LYS A 449 -77.05 -7.15 27.41
C LYS A 449 -75.66 -6.52 27.55
N GLY A 450 -75.25 -6.15 28.77
CA GLY A 450 -73.90 -5.65 29.04
C GLY A 450 -72.81 -6.66 28.67
N MET A 451 -73.00 -7.94 29.00
CA MET A 451 -72.08 -9.03 28.63
C MET A 451 -71.98 -9.23 27.12
N VAL A 452 -73.08 -9.06 26.38
CA VAL A 452 -73.06 -9.13 24.90
C VAL A 452 -72.28 -7.96 24.30
N TYR A 453 -72.50 -6.73 24.79
CA TYR A 453 -71.77 -5.57 24.29
C TYR A 453 -70.27 -5.62 24.59
N VAL A 454 -69.90 -6.02 25.80
CA VAL A 454 -68.49 -6.20 26.18
C VAL A 454 -67.83 -7.27 25.32
N ARG A 455 -68.47 -8.42 25.09
CA ARG A 455 -67.96 -9.44 24.14
C ARG A 455 -67.82 -8.91 22.72
N LEU A 456 -68.75 -8.08 22.25
CA LEU A 456 -68.68 -7.50 20.91
C LEU A 456 -67.50 -6.52 20.77
N ILE A 457 -67.26 -5.69 21.80
CA ILE A 457 -66.11 -4.77 21.86
C ILE A 457 -64.80 -5.57 21.87
N GLU A 458 -64.72 -6.61 22.69
CA GLU A 458 -63.54 -7.50 22.74
C GLU A 458 -63.27 -8.18 21.39
N GLN A 459 -64.30 -8.75 20.74
CA GLN A 459 -64.16 -9.43 19.45
C GLN A 459 -63.71 -8.48 18.33
N ASN A 460 -64.29 -7.27 18.25
CA ASN A 460 -63.91 -6.30 17.23
C ASN A 460 -62.53 -5.70 17.50
N GLY A 461 -62.20 -5.41 18.75
CA GLY A 461 -60.87 -4.94 19.13
C GLY A 461 -59.79 -6.00 18.84
N ALA A 462 -60.05 -7.27 19.16
CA ALA A 462 -59.15 -8.37 18.83
C ALA A 462 -58.98 -8.54 17.31
N ARG A 463 -60.05 -8.36 16.53
CA ARG A 463 -59.99 -8.39 15.06
C ARG A 463 -59.13 -7.26 14.51
N LEU A 464 -59.30 -6.03 14.99
CA LEU A 464 -58.47 -4.88 14.59
C LEU A 464 -57.00 -5.11 14.94
N LEU A 465 -56.73 -5.62 16.14
CA LEU A 465 -55.37 -5.95 16.58
C LEU A 465 -54.71 -6.99 15.66
N ARG A 466 -55.46 -8.02 15.24
CA ARG A 466 -54.97 -9.02 14.27
C ARG A 466 -54.60 -8.37 12.94
N LEU A 467 -55.39 -7.41 12.45
CA LEU A 467 -55.10 -6.70 11.20
C LEU A 467 -53.84 -5.84 11.29
N VAL A 468 -53.68 -5.11 12.40
CA VAL A 468 -52.47 -4.31 12.68
C VAL A 468 -51.24 -5.22 12.74
N ASN A 469 -51.34 -6.37 13.41
CA ASN A 469 -50.23 -7.32 13.50
C ASN A 469 -49.89 -7.96 12.15
N GLN A 470 -50.87 -8.29 11.29
CA GLN A 470 -50.62 -8.79 9.93
C GLN A 470 -49.85 -7.78 9.06
N LEU A 471 -50.15 -6.49 9.22
CA LEU A 471 -49.49 -5.40 8.50
C LEU A 471 -48.03 -5.24 8.97
N LEU A 472 -47.77 -5.44 10.27
CA LEU A 472 -46.41 -5.47 10.83
C LEU A 472 -45.61 -6.70 10.42
N ASP A 473 -46.22 -7.88 10.41
CA ASP A 473 -45.57 -9.12 9.96
C ASP A 473 -45.14 -8.98 8.50
N PHE A 474 -45.97 -8.38 7.64
CA PHE A 474 -45.59 -8.06 6.26
C PHE A 474 -44.33 -7.17 6.17
N ARG A 475 -44.22 -6.15 7.04
CA ARG A 475 -43.00 -5.32 7.12
C ARG A 475 -41.77 -6.14 7.54
N LYS A 476 -41.91 -7.05 8.51
CA LYS A 476 -40.80 -7.89 8.98
C LYS A 476 -40.28 -8.78 7.85
N VAL A 477 -41.18 -9.35 7.05
CA VAL A 477 -40.82 -10.13 5.86
C VAL A 477 -40.08 -9.27 4.83
N GLN A 478 -40.61 -8.10 4.44
CA GLN A 478 -39.97 -7.25 3.41
C GLN A 478 -38.57 -6.74 3.78
N LYS A 479 -38.26 -6.60 5.07
CA LYS A 479 -36.94 -6.18 5.55
C LYS A 479 -35.98 -7.34 5.82
N GLU A 480 -36.36 -8.58 5.51
CA GLU A 480 -35.61 -9.80 5.84
C GLU A 480 -35.29 -9.92 7.35
N LYS A 481 -36.10 -9.28 8.20
CA LYS A 481 -35.94 -9.25 9.67
C LYS A 481 -36.90 -10.20 10.38
N MET A 482 -37.48 -11.15 9.66
CA MET A 482 -38.39 -12.13 10.24
C MET A 482 -37.63 -13.40 10.61
N ASP A 483 -37.39 -13.58 11.91
CA ASP A 483 -36.83 -14.82 12.43
C ASP A 483 -37.89 -15.92 12.38
N LEU A 484 -37.60 -17.02 11.68
CA LEU A 484 -38.43 -18.21 11.63
C LEU A 484 -37.95 -19.26 12.63
N GLN A 485 -38.89 -19.84 13.38
CA GLN A 485 -38.62 -20.96 14.29
C GLN A 485 -39.01 -22.27 13.61
N LEU A 486 -38.13 -22.73 12.71
CA LEU A 486 -38.36 -23.94 11.94
C LEU A 486 -38.24 -25.18 12.84
N THR A 487 -39.32 -25.97 12.89
CA THR A 487 -39.39 -27.22 13.65
C THR A 487 -39.93 -28.34 12.77
N GLY A 488 -39.40 -29.56 12.93
CA GLY A 488 -39.90 -30.75 12.23
C GLY A 488 -41.19 -31.24 12.86
N VAL A 489 -42.32 -31.14 12.16
CA VAL A 489 -43.64 -31.44 12.71
C VAL A 489 -44.45 -32.30 11.75
N ASP A 490 -45.28 -33.20 12.32
CA ASP A 490 -46.28 -33.93 11.56
C ASP A 490 -47.39 -32.96 11.13
N LEU A 491 -47.54 -32.78 9.81
CA LEU A 491 -48.51 -31.86 9.24
C LEU A 491 -49.96 -32.35 9.38
N VAL A 492 -50.19 -33.65 9.60
CA VAL A 492 -51.56 -34.20 9.66
C VAL A 492 -52.32 -33.68 10.89
N PRO A 493 -51.80 -33.75 12.13
CA PRO A 493 -52.43 -33.13 13.31
C PRO A 493 -52.62 -31.62 13.15
N LEU A 494 -51.63 -30.92 12.59
CA LEU A 494 -51.65 -29.47 12.40
C LEU A 494 -52.82 -29.04 11.51
N ILE A 495 -52.94 -29.64 10.33
CA ILE A 495 -54.00 -29.32 9.37
C ILE A 495 -55.37 -29.66 9.96
N LYS A 496 -55.51 -30.81 10.63
CA LYS A 496 -56.77 -31.19 11.31
C LYS A 496 -57.16 -30.17 12.39
N GLY A 497 -56.21 -29.70 13.19
CA GLY A 497 -56.46 -28.69 14.22
C GLY A 497 -56.99 -27.38 13.65
N VAL A 498 -56.40 -26.89 12.54
CA VAL A 498 -56.90 -25.68 11.87
C VAL A 498 -58.28 -25.92 11.25
N CYS A 499 -58.50 -27.08 10.62
CA CYS A 499 -59.77 -27.43 9.97
C CYS A 499 -60.94 -27.49 10.97
N GLN A 500 -60.73 -28.00 12.19
CA GLN A 500 -61.77 -28.05 13.23
C GLN A 500 -62.39 -26.69 13.53
N SER A 501 -61.60 -25.61 13.45
CA SER A 501 -62.08 -24.23 13.68
C SER A 501 -63.11 -23.77 12.63
N PHE A 502 -63.24 -24.47 11.51
CA PHE A 502 -64.17 -24.16 10.43
C PHE A 502 -65.35 -25.13 10.33
N GLU A 503 -65.42 -26.20 11.14
CA GLU A 503 -66.52 -27.17 11.10
C GLU A 503 -67.88 -26.56 11.46
N ASP A 504 -67.95 -25.76 12.52
CA ASP A 504 -69.17 -25.05 12.91
C ASP A 504 -69.63 -24.06 11.82
N LEU A 505 -68.67 -23.38 11.16
CA LEU A 505 -68.96 -22.49 10.04
C LEU A 505 -69.49 -23.26 8.83
N ALA A 506 -68.90 -24.42 8.52
CA ALA A 506 -69.32 -25.31 7.44
C ALA A 506 -70.76 -25.80 7.66
N GLN A 507 -71.09 -26.23 8.88
CA GLN A 507 -72.45 -26.67 9.24
C GLN A 507 -73.47 -25.53 9.11
N ARG A 508 -73.17 -24.34 9.64
CA ARG A 508 -74.07 -23.18 9.56
C ARG A 508 -74.34 -22.71 8.13
N ARG A 509 -73.35 -22.82 7.25
CA ARG A 509 -73.46 -22.43 5.83
C ARG A 509 -73.82 -23.59 4.89
N GLN A 510 -74.01 -24.80 5.41
CA GLN A 510 -74.24 -26.02 4.64
C GLN A 510 -73.16 -26.28 3.57
N ILE A 511 -71.89 -25.97 3.87
CA ILE A 511 -70.77 -26.24 2.97
C ILE A 511 -70.23 -27.64 3.25
N HIS A 512 -70.09 -28.48 2.23
CA HIS A 512 -69.47 -29.78 2.37
C HIS A 512 -67.96 -29.62 2.55
N PHE A 513 -67.47 -29.89 3.76
CA PHE A 513 -66.08 -29.72 4.14
C PHE A 513 -65.43 -31.07 4.45
N GLN A 514 -64.31 -31.39 3.78
CA GLN A 514 -63.59 -32.64 4.00
C GLN A 514 -62.08 -32.49 3.85
N VAL A 515 -61.34 -33.30 4.63
CA VAL A 515 -59.88 -33.41 4.57
C VAL A 515 -59.53 -34.77 3.95
N ILE A 516 -58.82 -34.76 2.82
CA ILE A 516 -58.50 -35.94 2.01
C ILE A 516 -56.99 -36.18 2.02
N GLY A 517 -56.57 -37.44 2.26
CA GLY A 517 -55.16 -37.85 2.25
C GLY A 517 -54.49 -38.07 3.62
N ALA A 518 -55.24 -38.02 4.72
CA ALA A 518 -54.72 -38.06 6.09
C ALA A 518 -54.45 -39.47 6.68
N THR A 519 -53.81 -40.39 5.93
CA THR A 519 -53.55 -41.79 6.41
C THR A 519 -52.10 -42.11 6.72
N ALA A 520 -51.13 -41.28 6.32
CA ALA A 520 -49.71 -41.44 6.63
C ALA A 520 -49.18 -40.23 7.42
N VAL A 521 -48.24 -40.45 8.34
CA VAL A 521 -47.50 -39.39 9.05
C VAL A 521 -46.63 -38.65 8.03
N ILE A 522 -46.78 -37.33 7.94
CA ILE A 522 -46.05 -36.50 6.95
C ILE A 522 -45.29 -35.41 7.70
N TYR A 523 -43.96 -35.54 7.76
CA TYR A 523 -43.10 -34.56 8.39
C TYR A 523 -42.67 -33.45 7.41
N ALA A 524 -42.79 -32.21 7.86
CA ALA A 524 -42.18 -31.06 7.21
C ALA A 524 -41.52 -30.13 8.23
N VAL A 525 -40.47 -29.44 7.79
CA VAL A 525 -39.79 -28.41 8.59
C VAL A 525 -40.51 -27.09 8.36
N VAL A 526 -41.28 -26.66 9.34
CA VAL A 526 -42.13 -25.45 9.26
C VAL A 526 -42.07 -24.67 10.55
N ASP A 527 -42.37 -23.38 10.47
CA ASP A 527 -42.73 -22.56 11.62
C ASP A 527 -44.23 -22.76 11.87
N VAL A 528 -44.56 -23.52 12.92
CA VAL A 528 -45.93 -23.95 13.20
C VAL A 528 -46.92 -22.78 13.26
N PRO A 529 -46.71 -21.73 14.10
CA PRO A 529 -47.60 -20.57 14.12
C PRO A 529 -47.78 -19.86 12.77
N LYS A 530 -46.72 -19.78 11.95
CA LYS A 530 -46.80 -19.13 10.63
C LYS A 530 -47.51 -20.01 9.62
N MET A 531 -47.30 -21.32 9.67
CA MET A 531 -48.03 -22.28 8.83
C MET A 531 -49.52 -22.33 9.17
N GLU A 532 -49.89 -22.28 10.46
CA GLU A 532 -51.29 -22.14 10.88
C GLU A 532 -51.93 -20.87 10.33
N SER A 533 -51.21 -19.74 10.37
CA SER A 533 -51.68 -18.47 9.81
C SER A 533 -51.93 -18.55 8.30
N VAL A 534 -51.03 -19.20 7.55
CA VAL A 534 -51.18 -19.47 6.11
C VAL A 534 -52.43 -20.32 5.85
N LEU A 535 -52.54 -21.48 6.51
CA LEU A 535 -53.67 -22.40 6.34
C LEU A 535 -55.01 -21.75 6.72
N TYR A 536 -55.04 -21.02 7.84
CA TYR A 536 -56.22 -20.28 8.27
C TYR A 536 -56.62 -19.23 7.23
N ASN A 537 -55.67 -18.48 6.65
CA ASN A 537 -55.97 -17.48 5.63
C ASN A 537 -56.55 -18.10 4.36
N LEU A 538 -55.98 -19.22 3.89
CA LEU A 538 -56.48 -19.94 2.71
C LEU A 538 -57.89 -20.51 2.96
N LEU A 539 -58.11 -21.16 4.10
CA LEU A 539 -59.40 -21.70 4.48
C LEU A 539 -60.45 -20.62 4.67
N SER A 540 -60.12 -19.54 5.39
CA SER A 540 -61.02 -18.41 5.59
C SER A 540 -61.46 -17.78 4.26
N ASN A 541 -60.54 -17.63 3.29
CA ASN A 541 -60.89 -17.17 1.95
C ASN A 541 -61.80 -18.17 1.23
N SER A 542 -61.47 -19.46 1.28
CA SER A 542 -62.26 -20.52 0.64
C SER A 542 -63.70 -20.53 1.16
N PHE A 543 -63.91 -20.51 2.49
CA PHE A 543 -65.23 -20.45 3.11
C PHE A 543 -65.99 -19.13 2.89
N LYS A 544 -65.25 -18.04 2.68
CA LYS A 544 -65.83 -16.72 2.42
C LYS A 544 -66.42 -16.62 1.02
N PHE A 545 -65.74 -17.16 0.02
CA PHE A 545 -66.13 -17.05 -1.39
C PHE A 545 -66.95 -18.25 -1.90
N THR A 546 -66.98 -19.36 -1.15
CA THR A 546 -67.85 -20.50 -1.46
C THR A 546 -69.30 -20.19 -1.05
N PRO A 547 -70.28 -20.32 -1.95
CA PRO A 547 -71.70 -20.12 -1.62
C PRO A 547 -72.22 -21.23 -0.71
N SER A 548 -73.34 -20.98 -0.02
CA SER A 548 -74.03 -22.00 0.78
C SER A 548 -74.43 -23.21 -0.08
N GLY A 549 -74.19 -24.44 0.42
CA GLY A 549 -74.33 -25.66 -0.36
C GLY A 549 -73.09 -26.04 -1.20
N GLY A 550 -72.05 -25.20 -1.20
CA GLY A 550 -70.79 -25.46 -1.90
C GLY A 550 -69.90 -26.49 -1.21
N LYS A 551 -68.66 -26.61 -1.70
CA LYS A 551 -67.69 -27.63 -1.30
C LYS A 551 -66.30 -27.02 -1.09
N VAL A 552 -65.69 -27.33 0.04
CA VAL A 552 -64.29 -26.97 0.36
C VAL A 552 -63.55 -28.26 0.76
N GLU A 553 -62.40 -28.50 0.15
CA GLU A 553 -61.61 -29.70 0.37
C GLU A 553 -60.15 -29.34 0.68
N VAL A 554 -59.56 -30.00 1.67
CA VAL A 554 -58.13 -29.90 1.94
C VAL A 554 -57.48 -31.22 1.55
N PHE A 555 -56.61 -31.19 0.54
CA PHE A 555 -55.83 -32.34 0.10
C PHE A 555 -54.42 -32.26 0.68
N LEU A 556 -53.94 -33.40 1.17
CA LEU A 556 -52.56 -33.57 1.60
C LEU A 556 -51.96 -34.76 0.84
N ALA A 557 -50.86 -34.50 0.12
CA ALA A 557 -50.14 -35.52 -0.64
C ALA A 557 -48.64 -35.43 -0.38
N ASN A 558 -47.97 -36.59 -0.41
CA ASN A 558 -46.51 -36.68 -0.37
C ASN A 558 -46.05 -37.31 -1.70
N ASN A 559 -45.21 -36.61 -2.45
CA ASN A 559 -44.63 -37.13 -3.68
C ASN A 559 -43.30 -37.83 -3.36
N GLN A 560 -43.32 -39.16 -3.37
CA GLN A 560 -42.17 -39.99 -2.95
C GLN A 560 -40.93 -39.85 -3.85
N THR A 561 -41.07 -39.39 -5.09
CA THR A 561 -39.94 -39.24 -6.03
C THR A 561 -39.13 -37.96 -5.85
N ASP A 562 -39.77 -36.86 -5.42
CA ASP A 562 -39.14 -35.53 -5.36
C ASP A 562 -38.91 -35.03 -3.93
N GLN A 563 -39.24 -35.83 -2.90
CA GLN A 563 -39.24 -35.40 -1.49
C GLN A 563 -40.04 -34.10 -1.28
N GLU A 564 -41.21 -33.99 -1.93
CA GLU A 564 -42.07 -32.80 -1.82
C GLU A 564 -43.40 -33.14 -1.14
N VAL A 565 -43.79 -32.30 -0.18
CA VAL A 565 -45.10 -32.32 0.46
C VAL A 565 -45.97 -31.25 -0.17
N VAL A 566 -47.18 -31.64 -0.58
CA VAL A 566 -48.15 -30.74 -1.20
C VAL A 566 -49.41 -30.66 -0.33
N ILE A 567 -49.79 -29.44 0.03
CA ILE A 567 -51.04 -29.12 0.72
C ILE A 567 -51.89 -28.31 -0.25
N GLU A 568 -53.09 -28.77 -0.59
CA GLU A 568 -53.99 -28.03 -1.48
C GLU A 568 -55.31 -27.71 -0.79
N VAL A 569 -55.72 -26.45 -0.84
CA VAL A 569 -57.06 -26.02 -0.44
C VAL A 569 -57.85 -25.75 -1.71
N ARG A 570 -58.90 -26.55 -1.94
CA ARG A 570 -59.75 -26.50 -3.12
C ARG A 570 -61.15 -26.06 -2.73
N ASP A 571 -61.70 -25.11 -3.48
CA ASP A 571 -63.09 -24.68 -3.34
C ASP A 571 -63.81 -24.65 -4.70
N ASN A 572 -65.14 -24.68 -4.67
CA ASN A 572 -65.99 -24.55 -5.85
C ASN A 572 -66.71 -23.18 -5.93
N GLY A 573 -66.06 -22.12 -5.42
CA GLY A 573 -66.55 -20.76 -5.51
C GLY A 573 -66.50 -20.18 -6.93
N PRO A 574 -66.65 -18.84 -7.10
CA PRO A 574 -66.68 -18.20 -8.41
C PRO A 574 -65.34 -18.25 -9.19
N GLY A 575 -64.25 -18.74 -8.56
CA GLY A 575 -62.91 -18.68 -9.11
C GLY A 575 -62.34 -17.25 -9.13
N ILE A 576 -61.19 -17.08 -9.78
CA ILE A 576 -60.51 -15.79 -9.92
C ILE A 576 -60.45 -15.45 -11.41
N SER A 577 -60.71 -14.19 -11.78
CA SER A 577 -60.64 -13.77 -13.19
C SER A 577 -59.18 -13.68 -13.69
N LYS A 578 -58.95 -13.91 -14.99
CA LYS A 578 -57.59 -13.84 -15.59
C LYS A 578 -56.86 -12.50 -15.37
N ALA A 579 -57.60 -11.40 -15.22
CA ALA A 579 -57.00 -10.10 -14.90
C ALA A 579 -56.54 -10.02 -13.44
N GLN A 580 -57.27 -10.67 -12.52
CA GLN A 580 -56.94 -10.71 -11.09
C GLN A 580 -55.86 -11.74 -10.76
N GLU A 581 -55.68 -12.79 -11.57
CA GLU A 581 -54.62 -13.79 -11.40
C GLU A 581 -53.22 -13.16 -11.31
N GLN A 582 -52.95 -12.13 -12.13
CA GLN A 582 -51.64 -11.46 -12.18
C GLN A 582 -51.34 -10.66 -10.90
N HIS A 583 -52.37 -10.17 -10.21
CA HIS A 583 -52.25 -9.33 -9.04
C HIS A 583 -52.65 -10.03 -7.72
N LEU A 584 -52.93 -11.34 -7.76
CA LEU A 584 -53.48 -12.12 -6.63
C LEU A 584 -52.61 -12.08 -5.36
N PHE A 585 -51.30 -11.98 -5.54
CA PHE A 585 -50.31 -11.94 -4.47
C PHE A 585 -49.74 -10.54 -4.22
N GLU A 586 -50.31 -9.49 -4.84
CA GLU A 586 -49.97 -8.11 -4.53
C GLU A 586 -50.72 -7.62 -3.29
N VAL A 587 -50.10 -6.72 -2.54
CA VAL A 587 -50.68 -6.14 -1.33
C VAL A 587 -51.80 -5.17 -1.72
N PHE A 588 -52.96 -5.30 -1.09
CA PHE A 588 -54.16 -4.48 -1.34
C PHE A 588 -54.83 -4.71 -2.71
N ALA A 589 -54.59 -5.84 -3.36
CA ALA A 589 -55.20 -6.20 -4.65
C ALA A 589 -56.74 -6.37 -4.61
N SER A 590 -57.41 -6.01 -3.52
CA SER A 590 -58.85 -6.22 -3.31
C SER A 590 -59.78 -5.34 -4.18
N HIS A 591 -59.30 -4.48 -5.07
CA HIS A 591 -60.14 -3.55 -5.84
C HIS A 591 -59.77 -3.48 -7.33
N TYR A 592 -60.50 -4.22 -8.16
CA TYR A 592 -60.69 -3.85 -9.56
C TYR A 592 -62.13 -4.01 -10.09
N ASP A 593 -63.09 -4.53 -9.30
CA ASP A 593 -64.50 -4.58 -9.70
C ASP A 593 -65.45 -3.99 -8.64
N ASN A 594 -66.21 -2.97 -9.06
CA ASN A 594 -67.04 -2.10 -8.23
C ASN A 594 -68.42 -2.66 -7.85
N ASN A 595 -68.71 -3.95 -8.06
CA ASN A 595 -70.07 -4.48 -7.84
C ASN A 595 -70.07 -5.85 -7.14
N ALA A 596 -70.03 -5.83 -5.79
CA ALA A 596 -70.80 -6.74 -4.93
C ALA A 596 -70.59 -6.37 -3.46
N SER A 597 -71.70 -6.12 -2.77
CA SER A 597 -71.78 -5.68 -1.38
C SER A 597 -71.30 -6.71 -0.34
N SER A 598 -70.79 -6.16 0.76
CA SER A 598 -70.72 -6.72 2.12
C SER A 598 -69.85 -7.96 2.36
N GLN A 599 -68.52 -7.79 2.26
CA GLN A 599 -67.52 -8.21 3.26
C GLN A 599 -66.12 -8.09 2.62
N ALA A 600 -65.56 -6.89 2.52
CA ALA A 600 -64.21 -6.68 2.01
C ALA A 600 -63.16 -7.25 3.01
N GLY A 601 -62.22 -8.05 2.51
CA GLY A 601 -61.01 -8.42 3.26
C GLY A 601 -59.93 -7.36 3.06
N THR A 602 -58.87 -7.38 3.86
CA THR A 602 -57.81 -6.36 3.81
C THR A 602 -56.88 -6.44 2.59
N GLY A 603 -56.95 -7.51 1.80
CA GLY A 603 -56.11 -7.68 0.60
C GLY A 603 -54.63 -7.94 0.91
N ILE A 604 -54.26 -8.19 2.17
CA ILE A 604 -52.88 -8.44 2.61
C ILE A 604 -52.61 -9.95 2.79
N GLY A 605 -53.66 -10.73 3.13
CA GLY A 605 -53.52 -12.11 3.60
C GLY A 605 -52.84 -13.07 2.61
N LEU A 606 -53.15 -12.98 1.31
CA LEU A 606 -52.55 -13.87 0.29
C LEU A 606 -51.09 -13.51 -0.02
N ALA A 607 -50.78 -12.22 -0.14
CA ALA A 607 -49.42 -11.72 -0.30
C ALA A 607 -48.51 -12.16 0.85
N LEU A 608 -48.97 -11.96 2.10
CA LEU A 608 -48.26 -12.41 3.29
C LEU A 608 -48.12 -13.94 3.33
N SER A 609 -49.16 -14.68 2.96
CA SER A 609 -49.11 -16.15 2.96
C SER A 609 -48.07 -16.69 1.98
N ARG A 610 -47.95 -16.08 0.79
CA ARG A 610 -46.94 -16.45 -0.20
C ARG A 610 -45.52 -16.20 0.32
N GLU A 611 -45.28 -15.03 0.88
CA GLU A 611 -43.99 -14.66 1.46
C GLU A 611 -43.60 -15.57 2.63
N LEU A 612 -44.54 -15.91 3.53
CA LEU A 612 -44.29 -16.84 4.64
C LEU A 612 -43.96 -18.26 4.17
N VAL A 613 -44.63 -18.75 3.12
CA VAL A 613 -44.32 -20.05 2.53
C VAL A 613 -42.94 -20.03 1.86
N LEU A 614 -42.60 -18.93 1.18
CA LEU A 614 -41.31 -18.74 0.51
C LEU A 614 -40.13 -18.67 1.50
N LEU A 615 -40.27 -17.94 2.61
CA LEU A 615 -39.27 -17.90 3.68
C LEU A 615 -39.04 -19.26 4.34
N GLN A 616 -40.05 -20.13 4.36
CA GLN A 616 -39.95 -21.51 4.84
C GLN A 616 -39.42 -22.48 3.78
N GLY A 617 -38.93 -21.98 2.64
CA GLY A 617 -38.33 -22.77 1.57
C GLY A 617 -39.36 -23.49 0.68
N GLY A 618 -40.62 -23.07 0.72
CA GLY A 618 -41.72 -23.60 -0.09
C GLY A 618 -42.22 -22.65 -1.18
N GLU A 619 -43.29 -23.06 -1.86
CA GLU A 619 -43.96 -22.26 -2.87
C GLU A 619 -45.48 -22.32 -2.72
N LEU A 620 -46.16 -21.16 -2.80
CA LEU A 620 -47.62 -21.06 -2.82
C LEU A 620 -48.08 -20.68 -4.24
N THR A 621 -48.89 -21.54 -4.85
CA THR A 621 -49.39 -21.37 -6.24
C THR A 621 -50.91 -21.39 -6.30
N TYR A 622 -51.46 -20.85 -7.40
CA TYR A 622 -52.90 -20.83 -7.70
C TYR A 622 -53.19 -21.57 -9.01
N GLN A 623 -54.25 -22.37 -9.03
CA GLN A 623 -54.80 -22.99 -10.23
C GLN A 623 -56.35 -22.96 -10.20
N PRO A 624 -57.03 -22.79 -11.35
CA PRO A 624 -58.48 -22.88 -11.42
C PRO A 624 -58.96 -24.34 -11.27
N THR A 625 -60.03 -24.55 -10.51
CA THR A 625 -60.61 -25.89 -10.32
C THR A 625 -61.55 -26.25 -11.47
N HIS A 626 -61.51 -27.51 -11.95
CA HIS A 626 -62.43 -28.00 -12.98
C HIS A 626 -63.89 -27.91 -12.49
N GLY A 627 -64.70 -27.08 -13.17
CA GLY A 627 -66.10 -26.82 -12.81
C GLY A 627 -66.39 -25.44 -12.21
N GLY A 628 -65.36 -24.58 -12.07
CA GLY A 628 -65.45 -23.30 -11.38
C GLY A 628 -64.95 -23.43 -9.93
N GLY A 629 -64.10 -22.51 -9.49
CA GLY A 629 -63.47 -22.57 -8.17
C GLY A 629 -61.99 -22.18 -8.16
N ALA A 630 -61.37 -22.26 -6.99
CA ALA A 630 -59.95 -21.97 -6.80
C ALA A 630 -59.23 -23.13 -6.09
N THR A 631 -58.00 -23.40 -6.51
CA THR A 631 -57.08 -24.32 -5.85
C THR A 631 -55.81 -23.58 -5.50
N PHE A 632 -55.52 -23.51 -4.20
CA PHE A 632 -54.27 -22.97 -3.67
C PHE A 632 -53.38 -24.12 -3.20
N SER A 633 -52.21 -24.28 -3.81
CA SER A 633 -51.29 -25.38 -3.54
C SER A 633 -50.01 -24.84 -2.88
N ILE A 634 -49.73 -25.31 -1.68
CA ILE A 634 -48.48 -25.10 -0.94
C ILE A 634 -47.58 -26.30 -1.21
N ARG A 635 -46.38 -26.05 -1.74
CA ARG A 635 -45.31 -27.04 -1.91
C ARG A 635 -44.21 -26.78 -0.90
N LEU A 636 -43.80 -27.81 -0.16
CA LEU A 636 -42.72 -27.77 0.82
C LEU A 636 -41.74 -28.91 0.55
N LYS A 637 -40.45 -28.71 0.84
CA LYS A 637 -39.46 -29.78 0.83
C LYS A 637 -39.67 -30.66 2.06
N GLY A 638 -40.02 -31.93 1.86
CA GLY A 638 -40.20 -32.93 2.90
C GLY A 638 -38.90 -33.69 3.19
N HIS A 639 -38.74 -34.14 4.43
CA HIS A 639 -37.79 -35.21 4.76
C HIS A 639 -38.58 -36.44 5.17
N VAL A 640 -38.41 -37.53 4.41
CA VAL A 640 -38.95 -38.84 4.75
C VAL A 640 -37.80 -39.66 5.32
N GLU A 641 -37.71 -39.75 6.65
CA GLU A 641 -37.02 -40.88 7.28
C GLU A 641 -38.05 -41.95 7.64
N ILE A 642 -37.94 -43.11 7.00
CA ILE A 642 -38.48 -44.37 7.51
C ILE A 642 -37.29 -45.27 7.80
N ARG A 643 -36.96 -45.43 9.08
CA ARG A 643 -36.39 -46.68 9.63
C ARG A 643 -36.72 -46.74 11.12
N GLY A 644 -37.53 -47.72 11.49
CA GLY A 644 -37.72 -48.08 12.89
C GLY A 644 -36.52 -48.82 13.46
N SER A 645 -36.13 -48.50 14.67
CA SER A 645 -36.04 -49.44 15.82
C SER A 645 -35.43 -48.73 17.02
N GLU A 646 -36.14 -48.79 18.15
CA GLU A 646 -35.63 -48.91 19.52
C GLU A 646 -34.48 -48.00 19.98
N ALA A 647 -34.84 -46.98 20.76
CA ALA A 647 -34.18 -46.70 22.05
C ALA A 647 -35.13 -45.81 22.86
N GLY A 648 -35.64 -46.35 23.98
CA GLY A 648 -36.59 -45.65 24.84
C GLY A 648 -35.98 -44.43 25.51
N PHE A 649 -36.80 -43.41 25.70
CA PHE A 649 -36.68 -42.46 26.80
C PHE A 649 -38.08 -42.10 27.29
N ASP A 650 -38.19 -42.07 28.61
CA ASP A 650 -39.40 -42.14 29.40
C ASP A 650 -40.45 -41.07 29.08
N ILE A 651 -41.70 -41.53 29.11
CA ILE A 651 -42.89 -40.69 29.25
C ILE A 651 -42.95 -40.30 30.73
N ASP A 652 -42.59 -39.07 31.05
CA ASP A 652 -43.12 -38.43 32.26
C ASP A 652 -44.39 -37.68 31.86
N GLU A 653 -45.50 -38.14 32.46
CA GLU A 653 -46.81 -37.48 32.43
C GLU A 653 -46.69 -36.00 32.80
N PRO A 654 -47.58 -35.11 32.31
CA PRO A 654 -47.81 -33.83 32.95
C PRO A 654 -48.44 -34.09 34.32
N GLY A 655 -47.57 -34.26 35.31
CA GLY A 655 -47.90 -34.32 36.72
C GLY A 655 -48.65 -33.05 37.13
N THR A 656 -49.93 -33.24 37.39
CA THR A 656 -50.75 -32.60 38.43
C THR A 656 -49.95 -31.68 39.36
N LEU A 657 -49.85 -30.39 39.04
CA LEU A 657 -49.63 -29.37 40.08
C LEU A 657 -50.96 -29.04 40.69
N SER A 658 -51.24 -29.83 41.72
CA SER A 658 -52.25 -29.63 42.75
C SER A 658 -52.28 -28.17 43.21
N ALA A 659 -53.51 -27.70 43.41
CA ALA A 659 -53.85 -26.45 44.06
C ALA A 659 -53.07 -26.25 45.36
N ILE A 660 -52.29 -25.16 45.44
CA ILE A 660 -52.05 -24.50 46.71
C ILE A 660 -53.22 -23.54 46.90
N SER A 661 -54.12 -23.98 47.77
CA SER A 661 -55.19 -23.22 48.39
C SER A 661 -54.75 -21.79 48.76
N LEU A 662 -55.34 -20.80 48.10
CA LEU A 662 -55.49 -19.44 48.65
C LEU A 662 -56.87 -19.34 49.32
N ALA A 663 -57.07 -20.16 50.35
CA ALA A 663 -58.09 -19.89 51.34
C ALA A 663 -57.49 -18.98 52.42
N GLY A 664 -58.11 -17.82 52.60
CA GLY A 664 -57.88 -16.94 53.73
C GLY A 664 -57.20 -15.64 53.33
N LEU A 665 -58.01 -14.64 52.99
CA LEU A 665 -58.00 -13.31 53.60
C LEU A 665 -59.14 -12.47 52.97
N GLU A 666 -60.38 -12.83 53.27
CA GLU A 666 -61.43 -11.82 53.38
C GLU A 666 -61.25 -11.09 54.71
N GLY A 667 -61.46 -9.77 54.71
CA GLY A 667 -61.82 -9.03 55.92
C GLY A 667 -60.86 -7.91 56.34
N LYS A 668 -61.14 -6.70 55.85
CA LYS A 668 -61.15 -5.40 56.56
C LYS A 668 -60.17 -5.19 57.74
N ASN A 669 -59.25 -4.24 57.59
CA ASN A 669 -59.34 -2.91 58.23
C ASN A 669 -58.02 -2.12 58.06
N ALA A 670 -58.18 -0.81 57.91
CA ALA A 670 -57.13 0.17 57.77
C ALA A 670 -56.09 0.10 58.90
N VAL A 671 -54.83 -0.13 58.50
CA VAL A 671 -53.62 0.23 59.25
C VAL A 671 -52.63 0.71 58.19
N SER A 672 -52.01 1.87 58.40
CA SER A 672 -51.03 2.48 57.50
C SER A 672 -49.97 1.45 57.07
N ARG A 673 -50.04 1.01 55.81
CA ARG A 673 -49.01 0.17 55.20
C ARG A 673 -48.08 1.10 54.41
N ASP A 674 -46.78 1.04 54.69
CA ASP A 674 -45.74 1.51 53.77
C ASP A 674 -45.90 0.70 52.47
N LEU A 675 -46.62 1.25 51.50
CA LEU A 675 -46.72 0.68 50.16
C LEU A 675 -45.43 1.02 49.40
N PRO A 676 -44.86 0.09 48.62
CA PRO A 676 -43.68 0.37 47.81
C PRO A 676 -43.98 1.47 46.78
N GLY A 677 -43.02 2.37 46.57
CA GLY A 677 -43.13 3.48 45.62
C GLY A 677 -42.93 3.02 44.18
N ILE A 678 -43.85 3.35 43.29
CA ILE A 678 -43.72 3.14 41.84
C ILE A 678 -43.75 4.47 41.08
N LEU A 679 -42.80 4.67 40.18
CA LEU A 679 -42.81 5.78 39.23
C LEU A 679 -43.31 5.29 37.87
N VAL A 680 -44.41 5.85 37.38
CA VAL A 680 -45.00 5.55 36.07
C VAL A 680 -44.68 6.69 35.11
N VAL A 681 -43.94 6.38 34.03
CA VAL A 681 -43.53 7.32 32.99
C VAL A 681 -44.22 6.94 31.68
N GLU A 682 -45.19 7.74 31.26
CA GLU A 682 -46.02 7.49 30.07
C GLU A 682 -46.50 8.83 29.52
N ASP A 683 -46.33 9.05 28.21
CA ASP A 683 -46.67 10.32 27.55
C ASP A 683 -48.16 10.45 27.25
N ASN A 684 -48.84 9.32 26.99
CA ASN A 684 -50.27 9.28 26.78
C ASN A 684 -51.05 9.41 28.11
N ASP A 685 -51.77 10.53 28.27
CA ASP A 685 -52.52 10.86 29.49
C ASP A 685 -53.59 9.82 29.86
N ASP A 686 -54.30 9.26 28.87
CA ASP A 686 -55.32 8.24 29.08
C ASP A 686 -54.70 6.92 29.57
N LEU A 687 -53.57 6.52 28.99
CA LEU A 687 -52.85 5.29 29.38
C LEU A 687 -52.16 5.43 30.73
N ARG A 688 -51.58 6.60 31.01
CA ARG A 688 -51.01 6.93 32.33
C ARG A 688 -52.09 6.89 33.41
N THR A 689 -53.24 7.51 33.15
CA THR A 689 -54.41 7.47 34.04
C THR A 689 -54.90 6.04 34.27
N PHE A 690 -54.99 5.24 33.20
CA PHE A 690 -55.35 3.83 33.29
C PHE A 690 -54.36 3.04 34.16
N LEU A 691 -53.04 3.20 33.95
CA LEU A 691 -52.01 2.53 34.75
C LEU A 691 -52.07 2.94 36.22
N ARG A 692 -52.27 4.22 36.53
CA ARG A 692 -52.45 4.70 37.91
C ARG A 692 -53.63 4.01 38.58
N LEU A 693 -54.81 4.00 37.93
CA LEU A 693 -56.01 3.36 38.47
C LEU A 693 -55.78 1.86 38.73
N GLN A 694 -55.02 1.18 37.88
CA GLN A 694 -54.72 -0.24 38.03
C GLN A 694 -53.68 -0.57 39.11
N LEU A 695 -52.84 0.38 39.52
CA LEU A 695 -51.70 0.14 40.41
C LEU A 695 -51.85 0.78 41.79
N GLN A 696 -52.71 1.79 41.95
CA GLN A 696 -52.90 2.54 43.20
C GLN A 696 -53.30 1.69 44.42
N ASP A 697 -53.96 0.55 44.19
CA ASP A 697 -54.38 -0.34 45.29
C ASP A 697 -53.20 -1.15 45.88
N TYR A 698 -52.07 -1.23 45.16
CA TYR A 698 -50.92 -2.06 45.50
C TYR A 698 -49.61 -1.29 45.69
N PHE A 699 -49.52 -0.06 45.16
CA PHE A 699 -48.30 0.77 45.15
C PHE A 699 -48.62 2.23 45.47
N SER A 700 -47.64 2.96 46.00
CA SER A 700 -47.68 4.43 46.01
C SER A 700 -47.24 4.95 44.64
N VAL A 701 -48.19 5.39 43.81
CA VAL A 701 -47.95 5.76 42.41
C VAL A 701 -47.57 7.25 42.27
N THR A 702 -46.43 7.49 41.63
CA THR A 702 -46.00 8.82 41.14
C THR A 702 -46.02 8.81 39.61
N GLU A 703 -46.49 9.89 38.99
CA GLU A 703 -46.69 10.00 37.54
C GLU A 703 -45.69 10.98 36.91
N ALA A 704 -45.16 10.64 35.74
CA ALA A 704 -44.34 11.51 34.90
C ALA A 704 -44.77 11.40 33.42
N GLU A 705 -44.70 12.52 32.69
CA GLU A 705 -45.18 12.65 31.31
C GLU A 705 -44.10 12.33 30.26
N ASN A 706 -42.83 12.37 30.64
CA ASN A 706 -41.72 12.05 29.74
C ASN A 706 -40.50 11.53 30.50
N GLY A 707 -39.51 11.00 29.76
CA GLY A 707 -38.31 10.42 30.36
C GLY A 707 -37.47 11.42 31.17
N LEU A 708 -37.46 12.70 30.80
CA LEU A 708 -36.67 13.72 31.49
C LEU A 708 -37.27 14.03 32.88
N GLN A 709 -38.57 14.23 32.94
CA GLN A 709 -39.30 14.40 34.20
C GLN A 709 -39.18 13.15 35.08
N GLY A 710 -39.29 11.95 34.47
CA GLY A 710 -39.09 10.68 35.17
C GLY A 710 -37.69 10.55 35.76
N TRP A 711 -36.66 10.99 35.04
CA TRP A 711 -35.27 11.01 35.50
C TRP A 711 -35.04 11.96 36.69
N GLU A 712 -35.62 13.16 36.63
CA GLU A 712 -35.54 14.14 37.73
C GLU A 712 -36.25 13.62 38.99
N MET A 713 -37.49 13.11 38.85
CA MET A 713 -38.26 12.57 39.96
C MET A 713 -37.62 11.32 40.58
N ALA A 714 -36.98 10.45 39.78
CA ALA A 714 -36.31 9.26 40.29
C ALA A 714 -35.12 9.59 41.21
N GLN A 715 -34.43 10.71 40.96
CA GLN A 715 -33.31 11.16 41.82
C GLN A 715 -33.80 11.73 43.14
N ASP A 716 -34.91 12.46 43.12
CA ASP A 716 -35.43 13.16 44.29
C ASP A 716 -36.23 12.23 45.22
N ILE A 717 -37.03 11.32 44.65
CA ILE A 717 -37.99 10.49 45.40
C ILE A 717 -37.43 9.10 45.71
N ALA A 718 -36.44 8.63 44.94
CA ALA A 718 -35.86 7.28 45.04
C ALA A 718 -36.91 6.15 45.10
N PRO A 719 -37.72 5.96 44.03
CA PRO A 719 -38.78 4.95 44.00
C PRO A 719 -38.25 3.51 44.11
N ASP A 720 -39.09 2.59 44.59
CA ASP A 720 -38.74 1.17 44.70
C ASP A 720 -38.73 0.47 43.32
N ILE A 721 -39.49 0.98 42.33
CA ILE A 721 -39.53 0.47 40.95
C ILE A 721 -39.99 1.56 39.96
N VAL A 722 -39.49 1.51 38.72
CA VAL A 722 -39.90 2.41 37.62
C VAL A 722 -40.60 1.60 36.51
N LEU A 723 -41.74 2.08 36.03
CA LEU A 723 -42.46 1.57 34.86
C LEU A 723 -42.48 2.66 33.79
N SER A 724 -41.90 2.40 32.61
CA SER A 724 -41.72 3.42 31.57
C SER A 724 -42.14 2.92 30.19
N ASP A 725 -42.83 3.74 29.38
CA ASP A 725 -42.93 3.47 27.93
C ASP A 725 -41.55 3.65 27.26
N ILE A 726 -41.36 3.02 26.10
CA ILE A 726 -40.16 3.19 25.28
C ILE A 726 -40.25 4.45 24.43
N MET A 727 -41.39 4.72 23.81
CA MET A 727 -41.54 5.80 22.84
C MET A 727 -42.21 7.02 23.50
N MET A 728 -41.41 7.97 23.96
CA MET A 728 -41.89 9.21 24.59
C MET A 728 -41.10 10.42 24.07
N PRO A 729 -41.69 11.63 24.06
CA PRO A 729 -41.00 12.85 23.67
C PRO A 729 -39.90 13.25 24.67
N GLU A 730 -38.99 14.14 24.24
CA GLU A 730 -37.84 14.68 24.98
C GLU A 730 -36.75 13.65 25.34
N MET A 731 -37.11 12.59 26.05
CA MET A 731 -36.25 11.48 26.43
C MET A 731 -37.04 10.19 26.34
N ASP A 732 -36.52 9.27 25.52
CA ASP A 732 -37.14 7.96 25.32
C ASP A 732 -36.86 7.02 26.52
N GLY A 733 -37.61 5.92 26.61
CA GLY A 733 -37.51 5.00 27.75
C GLY A 733 -36.18 4.24 27.82
N ILE A 734 -35.45 4.12 26.71
CA ILE A 734 -34.13 3.48 26.66
C ILE A 734 -33.07 4.45 27.19
N GLU A 735 -33.15 5.72 26.80
CA GLU A 735 -32.30 6.79 27.32
C GLU A 735 -32.53 7.02 28.81
N LEU A 736 -33.79 6.99 29.27
CA LEU A 736 -34.12 7.02 30.70
C LEU A 736 -33.50 5.84 31.44
N LEU A 737 -33.64 4.61 30.91
CA LEU A 737 -33.04 3.41 31.50
C LEU A 737 -31.52 3.55 31.60
N ASP A 738 -30.85 3.98 30.53
CA ASP A 738 -29.40 4.14 30.50
C ASP A 738 -28.95 5.16 31.56
N ARG A 739 -29.62 6.31 31.68
CA ARG A 739 -29.33 7.31 32.72
C ARG A 739 -29.56 6.75 34.12
N LEU A 740 -30.68 6.07 34.36
CA LEU A 740 -30.99 5.44 35.64
C LEU A 740 -29.92 4.43 36.05
N LYS A 741 -29.50 3.55 35.13
CA LYS A 741 -28.50 2.51 35.39
C LYS A 741 -27.07 3.03 35.48
N ASN A 742 -26.74 4.12 34.78
CA ASN A 742 -25.39 4.70 34.79
C ASN A 742 -25.13 5.70 35.92
N HIS A 743 -26.18 6.24 36.53
CA HIS A 743 -26.05 7.17 37.64
C HIS A 743 -25.97 6.45 38.99
N PHE A 744 -25.02 6.87 39.82
CA PHE A 744 -24.59 6.14 41.01
C PHE A 744 -25.69 6.03 42.09
N ASP A 745 -26.56 7.04 42.17
CA ASP A 745 -27.62 7.13 43.17
C ASP A 745 -28.88 6.35 42.75
N THR A 746 -29.11 6.12 41.45
CA THR A 746 -30.33 5.49 40.90
C THR A 746 -30.11 4.11 40.27
N SER A 747 -28.84 3.72 40.04
CA SER A 747 -28.46 2.44 39.39
C SER A 747 -29.08 1.20 40.02
N HIS A 748 -29.32 1.29 41.32
CA HIS A 748 -29.97 0.26 42.09
C HIS A 748 -31.50 0.31 42.00
N ILE A 749 -32.17 1.05 41.12
CA ILE A 749 -33.64 1.01 41.01
C ILE A 749 -34.02 0.02 39.90
N PRO A 750 -34.97 -0.91 40.12
CA PRO A 750 -35.45 -1.79 39.06
C PRO A 750 -36.33 -1.03 38.06
N VAL A 751 -36.15 -1.31 36.77
CA VAL A 751 -36.86 -0.62 35.67
C VAL A 751 -37.58 -1.64 34.78
N VAL A 752 -38.87 -1.41 34.55
CA VAL A 752 -39.74 -2.22 33.66
C VAL A 752 -40.15 -1.37 32.46
N LEU A 753 -39.90 -1.86 31.25
CA LEU A 753 -40.24 -1.15 30.01
C LEU A 753 -41.54 -1.69 29.39
N LEU A 754 -42.47 -0.79 29.05
CA LEU A 754 -43.63 -1.09 28.21
C LEU A 754 -43.24 -0.91 26.74
N THR A 755 -43.54 -1.89 25.88
CA THR A 755 -43.18 -1.84 24.46
C THR A 755 -44.32 -2.24 23.54
N ALA A 756 -44.42 -1.59 22.38
CA ALA A 756 -45.27 -2.04 21.29
C ALA A 756 -44.51 -2.94 20.29
N LYS A 757 -43.18 -3.00 20.31
CA LYS A 757 -42.41 -3.84 19.37
C LYS A 757 -42.19 -5.24 19.93
N SER A 758 -42.67 -6.25 19.21
CA SER A 758 -42.47 -7.67 19.50
C SER A 758 -41.19 -8.25 18.91
N SER A 759 -40.26 -7.43 18.40
CA SER A 759 -39.01 -7.90 17.79
C SER A 759 -37.97 -8.23 18.86
N VAL A 760 -37.36 -9.43 18.74
CA VAL A 760 -36.27 -9.93 19.59
C VAL A 760 -35.09 -8.94 19.66
N GLU A 761 -34.83 -8.18 18.60
CA GLU A 761 -33.80 -7.14 18.56
C GLU A 761 -34.02 -6.02 19.59
N SER A 762 -35.25 -5.56 19.79
CA SER A 762 -35.60 -4.53 20.79
C SER A 762 -35.56 -5.08 22.23
N LEU A 763 -35.77 -6.39 22.36
CA LEU A 763 -35.58 -7.16 23.59
C LEU A 763 -34.11 -7.20 24.00
N ILE A 764 -33.24 -7.49 23.02
CA ILE A 764 -31.78 -7.60 23.19
C ILE A 764 -31.20 -6.22 23.54
N GLU A 765 -31.69 -5.15 22.91
CA GLU A 765 -31.29 -3.78 23.25
C GLU A 765 -31.65 -3.43 24.70
N GLY A 766 -32.90 -3.61 25.12
CA GLY A 766 -33.34 -3.32 26.50
C GLY A 766 -32.61 -4.13 27.57
N LEU A 767 -32.30 -5.41 27.29
CA LEU A 767 -31.51 -6.26 28.18
C LEU A 767 -30.04 -5.83 28.25
N LYS A 768 -29.44 -5.38 27.14
CA LYS A 768 -28.06 -4.84 27.12
C LYS A 768 -27.91 -3.58 27.98
N TYR A 769 -28.94 -2.74 28.04
CA TYR A 769 -28.97 -1.52 28.86
C TYR A 769 -29.40 -1.78 30.32
N GLY A 770 -29.68 -3.04 30.69
CA GLY A 770 -29.89 -3.45 32.08
C GLY A 770 -31.32 -3.31 32.62
N ALA A 771 -32.35 -3.32 31.76
CA ALA A 771 -33.74 -3.39 32.20
C ALA A 771 -34.02 -4.68 32.98
N ASP A 772 -34.84 -4.59 34.04
CA ASP A 772 -35.16 -5.73 34.90
C ASP A 772 -36.34 -6.57 34.34
N ALA A 773 -37.24 -5.96 33.57
CA ALA A 773 -38.29 -6.66 32.80
C ALA A 773 -38.82 -5.82 31.63
N TYR A 774 -39.51 -6.47 30.68
CA TYR A 774 -40.23 -5.81 29.59
C TYR A 774 -41.65 -6.40 29.44
N ILE A 775 -42.60 -5.58 29.00
CA ILE A 775 -44.01 -5.97 28.83
C ILE A 775 -44.55 -5.42 27.51
N THR A 776 -45.16 -6.28 26.69
CA THR A 776 -45.72 -5.88 25.39
C THR A 776 -47.15 -5.33 25.52
N LYS A 777 -47.42 -4.16 24.93
CA LYS A 777 -48.79 -3.62 24.73
C LYS A 777 -49.50 -4.39 23.59
N PRO A 778 -50.81 -4.70 23.65
CA PRO A 778 -51.67 -4.61 24.83
C PRO A 778 -51.30 -5.69 25.86
N PHE A 779 -51.18 -5.30 27.13
CA PHE A 779 -50.77 -6.18 28.22
C PHE A 779 -51.97 -6.69 29.03
N ASN A 780 -51.77 -7.81 29.74
CA ASN A 780 -52.72 -8.28 30.74
C ASN A 780 -52.40 -7.63 32.10
N ASN A 781 -53.41 -7.05 32.76
CA ASN A 781 -53.25 -6.35 34.04
C ASN A 781 -52.76 -7.28 35.16
N GLU A 782 -53.24 -8.52 35.22
CA GLU A 782 -52.78 -9.50 36.23
C GLU A 782 -51.30 -9.85 36.02
N GLN A 783 -50.91 -10.03 34.76
CA GLN A 783 -49.52 -10.31 34.38
C GLN A 783 -48.58 -9.17 34.77
N LEU A 784 -48.98 -7.91 34.49
CA LEU A 784 -48.23 -6.71 34.87
C LEU A 784 -48.03 -6.65 36.40
N ARG A 785 -49.09 -6.87 37.18
CA ARG A 785 -49.02 -6.85 38.65
C ARG A 785 -48.12 -7.94 39.21
N CYS A 786 -48.25 -9.18 38.74
CA CYS A 786 -47.42 -10.28 39.18
C CYS A 786 -45.93 -10.03 38.89
N GLN A 787 -45.58 -9.48 37.72
CA GLN A 787 -44.20 -9.16 37.38
C GLN A 787 -43.61 -8.08 38.29
N LEU A 788 -44.33 -6.98 38.52
CA LEU A 788 -43.88 -5.90 39.42
C LEU A 788 -43.66 -6.42 40.84
N SER A 789 -44.60 -7.21 41.37
CA SER A 789 -44.51 -7.80 42.71
C SER A 789 -43.32 -8.76 42.83
N ASN A 790 -43.08 -9.60 41.82
CA ASN A 790 -41.99 -10.58 41.82
C ASN A 790 -40.61 -9.89 41.82
N LEU A 791 -40.42 -8.82 41.04
CA LEU A 791 -39.16 -8.06 41.02
C LEU A 791 -38.83 -7.45 42.39
N LEU A 792 -39.83 -6.87 43.06
CA LEU A 792 -39.66 -6.34 44.41
C LEU A 792 -39.39 -7.44 45.45
N HIS A 793 -40.01 -8.61 45.30
CA HIS A 793 -39.76 -9.75 46.16
C HIS A 793 -38.32 -10.30 46.00
N GLN A 794 -37.84 -10.47 44.76
CA GLN A 794 -36.47 -10.90 44.47
C GLN A 794 -35.42 -9.94 45.05
N ARG A 795 -35.68 -8.64 44.91
CA ARG A 795 -34.86 -7.56 45.51
C ARG A 795 -34.75 -7.65 47.02
N ARG A 796 -35.86 -7.97 47.70
CA ARG A 796 -35.88 -8.14 49.16
C ARG A 796 -35.04 -9.34 49.60
N LEU A 797 -35.15 -10.47 48.89
CA LEU A 797 -34.36 -11.68 49.16
C LEU A 797 -32.86 -11.47 48.93
N LEU A 798 -32.47 -10.69 47.92
CA LEU A 798 -31.08 -10.30 47.68
C LEU A 798 -30.50 -9.51 48.86
N ARG A 799 -31.23 -8.51 49.36
CA ARG A 799 -30.82 -7.72 50.54
C ARG A 799 -30.59 -8.59 51.77
N GLU A 800 -31.43 -9.60 52.00
CA GLU A 800 -31.30 -10.52 53.13
C GLU A 800 -30.08 -11.46 53.01
N LYS A 801 -29.71 -11.88 51.79
CA LYS A 801 -28.52 -12.72 51.55
C LYS A 801 -27.19 -11.99 51.77
N PHE A 802 -27.11 -10.69 51.46
CA PHE A 802 -25.89 -9.89 51.67
C PHE A 802 -25.67 -9.43 53.12
N ALA A 803 -26.72 -9.47 53.95
CA ALA A 803 -26.63 -9.18 55.39
C ALA A 803 -26.25 -10.41 56.26
N GLY A 804 -26.15 -11.62 55.68
CA GLY A 804 -25.94 -12.90 56.38
C GLY A 804 -24.48 -13.44 56.43
N PRO A 805 -24.15 -14.36 57.36
CA PRO A 805 -22.78 -14.71 57.78
C PRO A 805 -22.01 -15.69 56.88
N LYS A 806 -22.30 -15.74 55.57
CA LYS A 806 -21.49 -16.49 54.59
C LYS A 806 -21.01 -15.53 53.50
N GLY A 807 -19.86 -14.91 53.72
CA GLY A 807 -19.09 -14.29 52.66
C GLY A 807 -18.70 -15.35 51.63
N ARG A 808 -19.28 -15.25 50.42
CA ARG A 808 -18.97 -15.98 49.17
C ARG A 808 -18.31 -17.37 49.33
N GLN A 809 -19.11 -18.43 49.22
CA GLN A 809 -18.68 -19.55 48.38
C GLN A 809 -18.73 -19.06 46.93
N LYS A 810 -17.63 -19.22 46.19
CA LYS A 810 -17.57 -19.02 44.75
C LYS A 810 -18.44 -20.11 44.11
N ASP A 811 -19.70 -19.79 43.87
CA ASP A 811 -20.54 -20.45 42.88
C ASP A 811 -21.35 -19.37 42.17
N GLU A 812 -21.65 -19.69 40.92
CA GLU A 812 -22.00 -18.81 39.82
C GLU A 812 -23.36 -18.11 39.97
N THR A 813 -23.53 -17.05 39.17
CA THR A 813 -24.75 -16.24 38.93
C THR A 813 -25.18 -15.24 40.01
N PHE A 814 -24.64 -14.02 39.93
CA PHE A 814 -25.25 -12.81 40.50
C PHE A 814 -25.08 -11.64 39.52
N ASP A 815 -25.90 -11.61 38.46
CA ASP A 815 -25.90 -10.57 37.41
C ASP A 815 -26.67 -9.28 37.78
N GLN A 816 -26.89 -9.00 39.06
CA GLN A 816 -27.75 -7.88 39.49
C GLN A 816 -27.05 -6.83 40.37
N LEU A 817 -25.72 -6.86 40.50
CA LEU A 817 -24.94 -5.76 41.08
C LEU A 817 -24.08 -5.11 40.02
N THR A 818 -24.29 -3.81 39.79
CA THR A 818 -23.47 -3.00 38.87
C THR A 818 -22.00 -3.16 39.24
N GLU A 819 -21.11 -3.31 38.24
CA GLU A 819 -19.66 -3.48 38.48
C GLU A 819 -19.09 -2.38 39.40
N LYS A 820 -19.66 -1.19 39.33
CA LYS A 820 -19.35 -0.03 40.19
C LYS A 820 -19.70 -0.24 41.66
N ASP A 821 -20.82 -0.89 41.99
CA ASP A 821 -21.25 -1.14 43.36
C ASP A 821 -20.45 -2.27 44.01
N ALA A 822 -20.10 -3.31 43.24
CA ALA A 822 -19.15 -4.33 43.67
C ALA A 822 -17.77 -3.72 44.00
N ARG A 823 -17.24 -2.86 43.10
CA ARG A 823 -15.99 -2.12 43.34
C ARG A 823 -16.06 -1.18 44.55
N PHE A 824 -17.22 -0.56 44.80
CA PHE A 824 -17.42 0.27 46.00
C PHE A 824 -17.28 -0.56 47.29
N LEU A 825 -17.98 -1.70 47.38
CA LEU A 825 -17.88 -2.58 48.55
C LEU A 825 -16.49 -3.18 48.71
N ASP A 826 -15.80 -3.53 47.62
CA ASP A 826 -14.41 -3.99 47.65
C ASP A 826 -13.48 -2.90 48.17
N ARG A 827 -13.59 -1.65 47.71
CA ARG A 827 -12.78 -0.54 48.25
C ARG A 827 -13.04 -0.28 49.72
N VAL A 828 -14.30 -0.32 50.16
CA VAL A 828 -14.65 -0.21 51.59
C VAL A 828 -13.93 -1.31 52.38
N ARG A 829 -13.95 -2.56 51.89
CA ARG A 829 -13.28 -3.69 52.52
C ARG A 829 -11.76 -3.50 52.56
N ASP A 830 -11.14 -3.10 51.45
CA ASP A 830 -9.69 -2.94 51.34
C ASP A 830 -9.18 -1.85 52.29
N ILE A 831 -9.93 -0.75 52.44
CA ILE A 831 -9.59 0.31 53.40
C ILE A 831 -9.67 -0.20 54.84
N ILE A 832 -10.69 -1.00 55.16
CA ILE A 832 -10.83 -1.64 56.48
C ILE A 832 -9.67 -2.61 56.73
N GLU A 833 -9.26 -3.37 55.71
CA GLU A 833 -8.20 -4.36 55.82
C GLU A 833 -6.80 -3.71 55.95
N ALA A 834 -6.54 -2.64 55.20
CA ALA A 834 -5.31 -1.86 55.30
C ALA A 834 -5.13 -1.22 56.69
N HIS A 835 -6.24 -0.91 57.37
CA HIS A 835 -6.24 -0.34 58.71
C HIS A 835 -6.73 -1.33 59.78
N LEU A 836 -6.64 -2.64 59.49
CA LEU A 836 -7.24 -3.66 60.34
C LEU A 836 -6.61 -3.67 61.73
N THR A 837 -5.28 -3.56 61.83
CA THR A 837 -4.54 -3.58 63.11
C THR A 837 -4.66 -2.28 63.91
N ASN A 838 -5.20 -1.21 63.31
CA ASN A 838 -5.32 0.09 63.98
C ASN A 838 -6.54 0.12 64.91
N SER A 839 -6.32 0.12 66.22
CA SER A 839 -7.37 0.15 67.23
C SER A 839 -8.15 1.48 67.28
N ASP A 840 -7.59 2.58 66.78
CA ASP A 840 -8.18 3.93 66.82
C ASP A 840 -8.84 4.35 65.49
N PHE A 841 -9.20 3.37 64.66
CA PHE A 841 -9.78 3.61 63.33
C PHE A 841 -11.11 4.39 63.40
N ARG A 842 -11.13 5.59 62.80
CA ARG A 842 -12.30 6.49 62.74
C ARG A 842 -13.04 6.37 61.41
N MET A 843 -14.37 6.48 61.45
CA MET A 843 -15.22 6.43 60.25
C MET A 843 -14.93 7.57 59.26
N GLU A 844 -14.37 8.69 59.75
CA GLU A 844 -13.84 9.79 58.94
C GLU A 844 -12.86 9.31 57.87
N ILE A 845 -12.02 8.33 58.20
CA ILE A 845 -11.02 7.76 57.29
C ILE A 845 -11.72 7.04 56.13
N LEU A 846 -12.83 6.33 56.39
CA LEU A 846 -13.56 5.59 55.36
C LEU A 846 -14.20 6.51 54.32
N TYR A 847 -15.01 7.47 54.76
CA TYR A 847 -15.71 8.33 53.80
C TYR A 847 -14.79 9.39 53.19
N SER A 848 -13.73 9.83 53.87
CA SER A 848 -12.72 10.71 53.25
C SER A 848 -11.86 9.98 52.20
N ALA A 849 -11.41 8.76 52.48
CA ALA A 849 -10.65 7.96 51.51
C ALA A 849 -11.49 7.57 50.28
N LEU A 850 -12.81 7.48 50.43
CA LEU A 850 -13.75 7.25 49.34
C LEU A 850 -14.22 8.56 48.66
N GLY A 851 -13.81 9.73 49.16
CA GLY A 851 -14.20 11.05 48.62
C GLY A 851 -15.69 11.37 48.79
N MET A 852 -16.36 10.76 49.78
CA MET A 852 -17.80 10.87 49.99
C MET A 852 -18.16 11.72 51.22
N GLY A 853 -19.25 12.47 51.11
CA GLY A 853 -19.89 13.12 52.27
C GLY A 853 -20.51 12.09 53.23
N ARG A 854 -20.53 12.42 54.52
CA ARG A 854 -20.96 11.50 55.59
C ARG A 854 -22.35 10.88 55.35
N SER A 855 -23.40 11.66 55.07
CA SER A 855 -24.75 11.08 54.83
C SER A 855 -24.79 10.19 53.61
N LYS A 856 -24.21 10.62 52.48
CA LYS A 856 -24.22 9.83 51.22
C LYS A 856 -23.52 8.48 51.37
N PHE A 857 -22.39 8.44 52.10
CA PHE A 857 -21.71 7.18 52.40
C PHE A 857 -22.59 6.26 53.27
N PHE A 858 -23.26 6.83 54.27
CA PHE A 858 -24.15 6.08 55.15
C PHE A 858 -25.33 5.49 54.38
N ASP A 859 -26.03 6.29 53.58
CA ASP A 859 -27.22 5.86 52.83
C ASP A 859 -26.85 4.80 51.79
N LYS A 860 -25.73 4.97 51.07
CA LYS A 860 -25.28 3.98 50.10
C LYS A 860 -24.85 2.67 50.74
N LEU A 861 -24.05 2.71 51.80
CA LEU A 861 -23.61 1.47 52.46
C LEU A 861 -24.80 0.74 53.10
N LYS A 862 -25.75 1.49 53.70
CA LYS A 862 -26.98 0.93 54.25
C LYS A 862 -27.91 0.38 53.17
N GLY A 863 -28.04 1.05 52.03
CA GLY A 863 -28.85 0.60 50.89
C GLY A 863 -28.31 -0.69 50.25
N LEU A 864 -26.98 -0.85 50.21
CA LEU A 864 -26.32 -2.04 49.67
C LEU A 864 -26.23 -3.20 50.68
N THR A 865 -25.97 -2.94 51.97
CA THR A 865 -25.65 -3.99 52.97
C THR A 865 -26.70 -4.19 54.06
N GLY A 866 -27.63 -3.25 54.23
CA GLY A 866 -28.62 -3.24 55.32
C GLY A 866 -28.07 -2.86 56.69
N LEU A 867 -26.75 -2.68 56.84
CA LEU A 867 -26.08 -2.39 58.13
C LEU A 867 -25.63 -0.94 58.23
N SER A 868 -25.51 -0.43 59.47
CA SER A 868 -24.85 0.84 59.70
C SER A 868 -23.33 0.70 59.46
N PRO A 869 -22.63 1.73 58.97
CA PRO A 869 -21.19 1.65 58.72
C PRO A 869 -20.33 1.23 59.91
N ILE A 870 -20.72 1.62 61.13
CA ILE A 870 -19.99 1.23 62.36
C ILE A 870 -20.16 -0.27 62.64
N ASP A 871 -21.38 -0.78 62.47
CA ASP A 871 -21.67 -2.20 62.67
C ASP A 871 -21.00 -3.06 61.61
N TYR A 872 -20.90 -2.55 60.37
CA TYR A 872 -20.21 -3.23 59.28
C TYR A 872 -18.72 -3.44 59.58
N VAL A 873 -17.99 -2.38 59.98
CA VAL A 873 -16.54 -2.48 60.33
C VAL A 873 -16.31 -3.43 61.51
N LYS A 874 -17.14 -3.32 62.54
CA LYS A 874 -17.06 -4.18 63.72
C LYS A 874 -17.27 -5.64 63.38
N THR A 875 -18.26 -5.94 62.52
CA THR A 875 -18.55 -7.29 62.04
C THR A 875 -17.37 -7.83 61.21
N TYR A 876 -16.76 -6.99 60.37
CA TYR A 876 -15.60 -7.36 59.58
C TYR A 876 -14.39 -7.75 60.44
N ARG A 877 -14.01 -6.91 61.41
CA ARG A 877 -12.89 -7.19 62.35
C ARG A 877 -13.10 -8.48 63.13
N LEU A 878 -14.34 -8.71 63.57
CA LEU A 878 -14.69 -9.90 64.34
C LEU A 878 -14.58 -11.19 63.51
N ASN A 879 -15.02 -11.15 62.24
CA ASN A 879 -14.87 -12.27 61.32
C ASN A 879 -13.39 -12.56 61.01
N LYS A 880 -12.55 -11.52 60.86
CA LYS A 880 -11.11 -11.73 60.64
C LYS A 880 -10.42 -12.29 61.88
N ALA A 881 -10.78 -11.82 63.07
CA ALA A 881 -10.29 -12.38 64.34
C ALA A 881 -10.65 -13.88 64.45
N ARG A 882 -11.86 -14.25 64.06
CA ARG A 882 -12.31 -15.65 64.02
C ARG A 882 -11.47 -16.49 63.06
N ALA A 883 -11.25 -16.02 61.83
CA ALA A 883 -10.43 -16.73 60.85
C ALA A 883 -8.98 -16.93 61.32
N LEU A 884 -8.39 -15.94 61.99
CA LEU A 884 -7.04 -16.04 62.55
C LEU A 884 -6.97 -17.06 63.70
N LEU A 885 -7.97 -17.10 64.58
CA LEU A 885 -8.05 -18.12 65.63
C LEU A 885 -8.28 -19.53 65.06
N GLU A 886 -9.12 -19.66 64.03
CA GLU A 886 -9.40 -20.94 63.36
C GLU A 886 -8.17 -21.49 62.62
N SER A 887 -7.26 -20.62 62.16
CA SER A 887 -6.00 -21.03 61.53
C SER A 887 -5.04 -21.77 62.47
N GLY A 888 -5.22 -21.61 63.79
CA GLY A 888 -4.38 -22.24 64.82
C GLY A 888 -2.95 -21.70 64.95
N GLN A 889 -2.58 -20.67 64.17
CA GLN A 889 -1.22 -20.13 64.13
C GLN A 889 -0.94 -19.03 65.17
N TYR A 890 -1.99 -18.39 65.71
CA TYR A 890 -1.87 -17.24 66.59
C TYR A 890 -2.62 -17.46 67.91
N ASN A 891 -2.06 -16.98 69.01
CA ASN A 891 -2.76 -16.99 70.31
C ASN A 891 -3.80 -15.85 70.39
N VAL A 892 -4.65 -15.86 71.43
CA VAL A 892 -5.75 -14.90 71.57
C VAL A 892 -5.24 -13.45 71.70
N SER A 893 -4.08 -13.26 72.32
CA SER A 893 -3.45 -11.94 72.48
C SER A 893 -2.93 -11.40 71.14
N GLU A 894 -2.23 -12.21 70.37
CA GLU A 894 -1.77 -11.90 69.00
C GLU A 894 -2.94 -11.66 68.06
N THR A 895 -4.00 -12.47 68.16
CA THR A 895 -5.19 -12.30 67.34
C THR A 895 -5.92 -10.99 67.64
N SER A 896 -5.98 -10.56 68.91
CA SER A 896 -6.56 -9.25 69.27
C SER A 896 -5.83 -8.10 68.59
N PHE A 897 -4.50 -8.15 68.56
CA PHE A 897 -3.69 -7.14 67.88
C PHE A 897 -3.89 -7.19 66.36
N LEU A 898 -3.79 -8.37 65.76
CA LEU A 898 -3.91 -8.55 64.31
C LEU A 898 -5.30 -8.20 63.75
N SER A 899 -6.34 -8.28 64.58
CA SER A 899 -7.73 -7.95 64.19
C SER A 899 -8.19 -6.55 64.63
N GLY A 900 -7.31 -5.74 65.23
CA GLY A 900 -7.58 -4.35 65.57
C GLY A 900 -8.44 -4.12 66.80
N PHE A 901 -8.50 -5.10 67.71
CA PHE A 901 -9.16 -4.92 69.00
C PHE A 901 -8.16 -4.42 70.05
N PRO A 902 -8.46 -3.33 70.77
CA PRO A 902 -7.48 -2.66 71.64
C PRO A 902 -6.93 -3.56 72.76
N THR A 903 -7.75 -4.49 73.27
CA THR A 903 -7.36 -5.42 74.33
C THR A 903 -8.02 -6.78 74.12
N GLN A 904 -7.36 -7.84 74.61
CA GLN A 904 -7.86 -9.20 74.60
C GLN A 904 -9.24 -9.32 75.28
N ALA A 905 -9.51 -8.52 76.31
CA ALA A 905 -10.80 -8.50 77.00
C ALA A 905 -11.94 -8.01 76.08
N ILE A 906 -11.68 -7.01 75.23
CA ILE A 906 -12.68 -6.48 74.28
C ILE A 906 -12.92 -7.49 73.16
N LEU A 907 -11.87 -8.10 72.61
CA LEU A 907 -12.02 -9.18 71.62
C LEU A 907 -12.82 -10.35 72.21
N ALA A 908 -12.47 -10.80 73.42
CA ALA A 908 -13.16 -11.91 74.09
C ALA A 908 -14.64 -11.59 74.37
N ASN A 909 -14.98 -10.36 74.76
CA ASN A 909 -16.37 -9.92 74.94
C ASN A 909 -17.12 -9.82 73.60
N ALA A 910 -16.48 -9.31 72.55
CA ALA A 910 -17.09 -9.21 71.23
C ALA A 910 -17.34 -10.61 70.64
N LEU A 911 -16.37 -11.52 70.73
CA LEU A 911 -16.52 -12.93 70.38
C LEU A 911 -17.61 -13.57 71.22
N ARG A 912 -17.65 -13.40 72.55
CA ARG A 912 -18.76 -13.91 73.40
C ARG A 912 -20.12 -13.36 73.00
N LYS A 913 -20.27 -12.08 72.67
CA LYS A 913 -21.56 -11.52 72.19
C LYS A 913 -21.99 -12.12 70.85
N SER A 914 -21.04 -12.29 69.92
CA SER A 914 -21.31 -12.95 68.64
C SER A 914 -21.62 -14.45 68.81
N MET A 915 -20.95 -15.12 69.76
CA MET A 915 -21.17 -16.52 70.10
C MET A 915 -22.44 -16.73 70.92
N ALA A 916 -22.91 -15.76 71.73
CA ALA A 916 -24.21 -15.85 72.41
C ALA A 916 -25.38 -15.84 71.41
N LEU A 917 -25.21 -15.18 70.25
CA LEU A 917 -26.15 -15.27 69.11
C LEU A 917 -26.07 -16.61 68.36
N ILE A 918 -24.95 -17.33 68.45
CA ILE A 918 -24.71 -18.62 67.76
C ILE A 918 -24.94 -19.84 68.68
N LEU A 919 -24.72 -19.71 69.99
CA LEU A 919 -24.89 -20.76 71.02
C LEU A 919 -26.36 -21.12 71.27
N ARG A 920 -27.31 -20.37 70.70
CA ARG A 920 -28.72 -20.77 70.62
C ARG A 920 -28.99 -21.81 69.52
N ARG A 921 -27.99 -22.15 68.69
CA ARG A 921 -28.17 -23.04 67.52
C ARG A 921 -27.19 -24.22 67.43
N PHE A 922 -26.06 -24.26 68.16
CA PHE A 922 -25.10 -25.39 68.12
C PHE A 922 -24.27 -25.56 69.44
N PRO A 923 -24.33 -26.71 70.18
CA PRO A 923 -23.71 -26.86 71.50
C PRO A 923 -22.23 -27.29 71.57
N ASN A 924 -21.59 -27.66 70.44
CA ASN A 924 -20.33 -28.43 70.47
C ASN A 924 -19.03 -27.62 70.20
N LEU A 925 -19.00 -26.31 70.44
CA LEU A 925 -17.82 -25.47 70.21
C LEU A 925 -17.32 -24.80 71.51
N THR A 926 -16.97 -25.62 72.50
CA THR A 926 -16.65 -25.15 73.87
C THR A 926 -15.23 -25.49 74.34
N PHE A 927 -14.39 -26.14 73.52
CA PHE A 927 -13.16 -26.78 74.03
C PHE A 927 -11.82 -26.07 73.71
N ARG A 928 -11.80 -24.91 73.04
CA ARG A 928 -10.54 -24.21 72.70
C ARG A 928 -10.47 -22.72 73.03
N ILE A 929 -11.51 -22.12 73.62
CA ILE A 929 -11.53 -20.69 74.01
C ILE A 929 -11.61 -20.53 75.56
N CYS A 930 -11.76 -21.63 76.30
CA CYS A 930 -11.75 -21.64 77.77
C CYS A 930 -10.37 -21.97 78.39
N LYS A 931 -9.28 -21.95 77.60
CA LYS A 931 -7.92 -22.08 78.10
C LYS A 931 -7.08 -20.88 77.70
#